data_AF-A0A086ZXV0-F1
#
_entry.id   AF-A0A086ZXV0-F1
#
_cell.length_a   1.000
_cell.length_b   1.000
_cell.length_c   1.000
_cell.angle_alpha   90.00
_cell.angle_beta   90.00
_cell.angle_gamma   90.00
#
_symmetry.space_group_name_H-M   'P 1'
#
loop_
_entity.id
_entity.type
_entity.pdbx_description
1 polymer ?
#
loop_
_entity_poly.entity_id
_entity_poly.type
_entity_poly.pdbx_seq_one_letter_code
_entity_poly.pdbx_strand_id
1 'polypeptide(L)'
;MADEQLAWDFDTADGSPDIVADEGRPGSEQWIAALQPTDSDAVRLDRLDVASLSAENAQRLWARVAAWVESDQIAYYIDDSPVSSDAAYDARLRCLQRLEAAFPALDNPQSPTHRVGGTFSNDFVSVRHPSRMMSLDDVFSIEELRDWYDSVRRDLDWPDGKALPMSCEVKIDGLALNLIYRNGVLEQGLTRGDGVTGEDITLNVRTIGSIPVNLGGDKDDIPEFVEIRGEVFMRWDDFRKLNDEQEDAGRTPFANPRNAAAGSLRQKDPRITATRRLSFYAHGIGTLRWGAGRAADSHDEVNDQSEAYELYEKWGVPVSPHNRTVKSFDEILSMIDYYGEHRGDIEHALDGIVVKVDDLALQRSLGATSRAPRWAIAYKYPPEEVNTELLDITVQVGRTGRVTPVAILKPVYVAGSTVARTTLHNPFEVKRKGVLIGDTVVVRKAGDVIPELVGPVLERRRGREGELREFVMPEYCPSCGAKLAPAKEGDKDIRCPNVESCPAQLTERVISLASRKAFDIEHLGDQSAIALTNPEENRPGSVATFAPNTTEILVAPGEEPEPYDPVPGLALPEPQVPVLSSEAGLFALTAADLKDVRVWREAPIIEVHETVDANGRKKKTRRRVGGSGLWHQVPAFWTTPTAARKLTSKQLAGRDESAESAYPDYDVPADAEIVRVDHKRTRAGETDVPVYIRPGENTRKMFDEIDKARHADLWRVLVALSIRRLGPPTARLIASSLGSLDAIAEASVDELTEIDGVGPEIAESVVGWFAAAREPGDWRGETLRAWRAAGVGVAAAETSTLPQTLAGKTVVVTGSLEGYSRDSAKEAIIERGGKAAGSVSKKTDYVVVGANAGSKAAKAEELGIPMLDEAGFNRLLETGEADGE
;
A
#
# COMPACT_ATOMS: atom_id res chain seq x y z
N MET A 1 48.32 -31.88 76.94
CA MET A 1 47.79 -31.34 78.20
C MET A 1 47.96 -29.84 78.11
N ALA A 2 46.85 -29.12 78.31
CA ALA A 2 46.68 -27.74 78.78
C ALA A 2 47.56 -26.58 78.25
N ASP A 3 46.89 -25.42 78.18
CA ASP A 3 47.39 -24.03 78.22
C ASP A 3 48.06 -23.46 76.96
N GLU A 4 47.40 -22.46 76.36
CA GLU A 4 47.73 -21.01 76.41
C GLU A 4 48.62 -20.68 75.19
N GLN A 5 48.49 -19.59 74.44
CA GLN A 5 48.20 -18.21 74.79
C GLN A 5 48.09 -17.38 73.48
N LEU A 6 47.20 -16.38 73.48
CA LEU A 6 47.39 -14.99 72.97
C LEU A 6 48.11 -14.72 71.63
N ALA A 7 47.42 -14.05 70.69
CA ALA A 7 47.64 -12.61 70.40
C ALA A 7 46.70 -12.11 69.30
N TRP A 8 46.02 -10.99 69.59
CA TRP A 8 45.47 -10.06 68.61
C TRP A 8 46.62 -9.28 67.96
N ASP A 9 46.51 -8.96 66.67
CA ASP A 9 46.87 -7.62 66.18
C ASP A 9 46.21 -7.30 64.83
N PHE A 10 46.01 -6.00 64.64
CA PHE A 10 45.02 -5.29 63.82
C PHE A 10 45.34 -5.12 62.31
N ASP A 11 44.24 -4.93 61.56
CA ASP A 11 44.02 -4.12 60.35
C ASP A 11 44.91 -4.27 59.09
N THR A 12 44.26 -4.66 57.99
CA THR A 12 43.99 -3.71 56.89
C THR A 12 42.70 -4.09 56.17
N ALA A 13 41.86 -3.07 55.95
CA ALA A 13 40.51 -3.11 55.42
C ALA A 13 40.41 -3.60 53.97
N ASP A 14 39.37 -4.39 53.70
CA ASP A 14 38.73 -4.46 52.39
C ASP A 14 37.22 -4.60 52.60
N GLY A 15 36.52 -3.47 52.54
CA GLY A 15 35.08 -3.38 52.65
C GLY A 15 34.45 -3.31 51.27
N SER A 16 34.22 -4.46 50.65
CA SER A 16 33.25 -4.61 49.57
C SER A 16 31.92 -5.04 50.20
N PRO A 17 30.78 -4.35 49.99
CA PRO A 17 29.52 -4.83 50.50
C PRO A 17 29.06 -6.04 49.66
N ASP A 18 28.83 -7.16 50.34
CA ASP A 18 28.23 -8.37 49.78
C ASP A 18 26.96 -8.06 48.98
N ILE A 19 26.98 -8.35 47.68
CA ILE A 19 25.75 -8.47 46.87
C ILE A 19 25.21 -9.87 47.11
N VAL A 20 24.25 -9.99 48.02
CA VAL A 20 23.45 -11.21 48.17
C VAL A 20 22.60 -11.39 46.91
N ALA A 21 22.78 -12.51 46.21
CA ALA A 21 21.93 -12.92 45.10
C ALA A 21 20.50 -13.20 45.62
N ASP A 22 19.52 -12.45 45.10
CA ASP A 22 18.12 -12.47 45.54
C ASP A 22 17.31 -13.48 44.72
N GLU A 23 17.51 -14.76 45.03
CA GLU A 23 16.87 -15.89 44.34
C GLU A 23 15.41 -16.05 44.80
N GLY A 24 14.46 -15.78 43.90
CA GLY A 24 13.04 -16.11 44.10
C GLY A 24 12.14 -15.01 44.65
N ARG A 25 12.64 -13.78 44.90
CA ARG A 25 11.75 -12.66 45.26
C ARG A 25 10.78 -12.31 44.12
N PRO A 26 9.51 -11.99 44.42
CA PRO A 26 8.59 -11.41 43.45
C PRO A 26 9.21 -10.18 42.76
N GLY A 27 9.23 -10.18 41.43
CA GLY A 27 9.82 -9.09 40.64
C GLY A 27 11.31 -9.23 40.30
N SER A 28 11.99 -10.28 40.77
CA SER A 28 13.31 -10.65 40.25
C SER A 28 13.23 -11.17 38.80
N GLU A 29 14.32 -11.11 38.06
CA GLU A 29 14.40 -11.62 36.69
C GLU A 29 13.99 -13.09 36.60
N GLN A 30 14.47 -13.94 37.51
CA GLN A 30 14.11 -15.35 37.56
C GLN A 30 12.63 -15.57 37.89
N TRP A 31 12.07 -14.78 38.81
CA TRP A 31 10.65 -14.85 39.13
C TRP A 31 9.78 -14.44 37.94
N ILE A 32 10.17 -13.36 37.25
CA ILE A 32 9.53 -12.94 36.01
C ILE A 32 9.64 -14.11 35.03
N ALA A 33 10.83 -14.60 34.68
CA ALA A 33 10.99 -15.70 33.73
C ALA A 33 10.16 -16.96 34.05
N ALA A 34 9.88 -17.24 35.33
CA ALA A 34 9.10 -18.40 35.76
C ALA A 34 7.58 -18.28 35.58
N LEU A 35 6.99 -17.07 35.49
CA LEU A 35 5.53 -16.95 35.38
C LEU A 35 5.00 -17.57 34.07
N GLN A 36 3.81 -18.13 34.15
CA GLN A 36 3.07 -18.72 33.04
C GLN A 36 1.76 -17.94 32.81
N PRO A 37 1.14 -18.03 31.61
CA PRO A 37 -0.16 -17.40 31.32
C PRO A 37 -1.34 -18.14 32.00
N THR A 38 -1.18 -18.52 33.27
CA THR A 38 -2.20 -19.22 34.06
C THR A 38 -2.96 -18.24 34.95
N ASP A 39 -4.16 -18.63 35.38
CA ASP A 39 -4.95 -17.85 36.32
C ASP A 39 -4.24 -17.68 37.68
N SER A 40 -3.50 -18.70 38.12
CA SER A 40 -2.77 -18.67 39.39
C SER A 40 -1.63 -17.65 39.39
N ASP A 41 -0.90 -17.52 38.27
CA ASP A 41 0.15 -16.53 38.11
C ASP A 41 -0.39 -15.13 37.88
N ALA A 42 -1.55 -14.98 37.22
CA ALA A 42 -2.24 -13.69 37.11
C ALA A 42 -2.57 -13.09 38.49
N VAL A 43 -3.03 -13.92 39.43
CA VAL A 43 -3.29 -13.47 40.83
C VAL A 43 -2.01 -13.04 41.56
N ARG A 44 -0.85 -13.60 41.20
CA ARG A 44 0.44 -13.18 41.78
C ARG A 44 0.85 -11.78 41.32
N LEU A 45 0.50 -11.40 40.08
CA LEU A 45 0.78 -10.06 39.54
C LEU A 45 0.08 -8.95 40.33
N ASP A 46 -1.16 -9.19 40.76
CA ASP A 46 -1.95 -8.22 41.56
C ASP A 46 -1.25 -7.88 42.89
N ARG A 47 -0.45 -8.79 43.45
CA ARG A 47 0.26 -8.60 44.72
C ARG A 47 1.69 -8.06 44.57
N LEU A 48 2.19 -7.95 43.34
CA LEU A 48 3.53 -7.45 43.06
C LEU A 48 3.63 -5.95 43.35
N ASP A 49 4.69 -5.52 44.03
CA ASP A 49 5.03 -4.10 44.12
C ASP A 49 5.86 -3.70 42.91
N VAL A 50 5.20 -3.16 41.88
CA VAL A 50 5.85 -2.78 40.62
C VAL A 50 6.84 -1.63 40.78
N ALA A 51 6.65 -0.75 41.78
CA ALA A 51 7.52 0.40 41.98
C ALA A 51 8.92 0.01 42.49
N SER A 52 9.06 -1.20 43.03
CA SER A 52 10.33 -1.77 43.49
C SER A 52 11.18 -2.40 42.38
N LEU A 53 10.66 -2.48 41.14
CA LEU A 53 11.35 -3.10 40.01
C LEU A 53 12.45 -2.19 39.44
N SER A 54 13.48 -2.79 38.86
CA SER A 54 14.37 -2.07 37.95
C SER A 54 13.65 -1.78 36.63
N ALA A 55 14.06 -0.74 35.89
CA ALA A 55 13.49 -0.42 34.59
C ALA A 55 13.55 -1.61 33.61
N GLU A 56 14.64 -2.38 33.64
CA GLU A 56 14.80 -3.58 32.81
C GLU A 56 13.82 -4.70 33.18
N ASN A 57 13.65 -5.00 34.47
CA ASN A 57 12.69 -6.00 34.92
C ASN A 57 11.24 -5.56 34.69
N ALA A 58 10.95 -4.26 34.83
CA ALA A 58 9.65 -3.69 34.49
C ALA A 58 9.34 -3.86 33.00
N GLN A 59 10.31 -3.60 32.11
CA GLN A 59 10.16 -3.80 30.67
C GLN A 59 9.94 -5.29 30.30
N ARG A 60 10.73 -6.21 30.89
CA ARG A 60 10.57 -7.66 30.69
C ARG A 60 9.19 -8.15 31.14
N LEU A 61 8.74 -7.71 32.32
CA LEU A 61 7.42 -8.07 32.83
C LEU A 61 6.30 -7.47 31.98
N TRP A 62 6.42 -6.20 31.59
CA TRP A 62 5.43 -5.50 30.76
C TRP A 62 5.24 -6.22 29.42
N ALA A 63 6.33 -6.51 28.69
CA ALA A 63 6.25 -7.16 27.38
C ALA A 63 5.48 -8.49 27.43
N ARG A 64 5.72 -9.28 28.48
CA ARG A 64 5.07 -10.57 28.61
C ARG A 64 3.60 -10.47 29.05
N VAL A 65 3.30 -9.60 30.01
CA VAL A 65 1.91 -9.39 30.45
C VAL A 65 1.08 -8.76 29.32
N ALA A 66 1.66 -7.84 28.53
CA ALA A 66 1.04 -7.25 27.36
C ALA A 66 0.67 -8.32 26.33
N ALA A 67 1.61 -9.21 25.99
CA ALA A 67 1.34 -10.33 25.08
C ALA A 67 0.21 -11.24 25.58
N TRP A 68 0.14 -11.51 26.88
CA TRP A 68 -0.95 -12.32 27.45
C TRP A 68 -2.30 -11.62 27.40
N VAL A 69 -2.36 -10.32 27.74
CA VAL A 69 -3.59 -9.52 27.65
C VAL A 69 -4.09 -9.44 26.21
N GLU A 70 -3.19 -9.25 25.24
CA GLU A 70 -3.58 -9.28 23.82
C GLU A 70 -4.10 -10.65 23.40
N SER A 71 -3.45 -11.74 23.84
CA SER A 71 -3.92 -13.10 23.57
C SER A 71 -5.29 -13.37 24.18
N ASP A 72 -5.54 -12.89 25.39
CA ASP A 72 -6.85 -13.00 26.05
C ASP A 72 -7.92 -12.18 25.31
N GLN A 73 -7.58 -10.97 24.84
CA GLN A 73 -8.47 -10.14 24.02
C GLN A 73 -8.81 -10.82 22.69
N ILE A 74 -7.86 -11.47 22.04
CA ILE A 74 -8.10 -12.25 20.81
C ILE A 74 -9.02 -13.43 21.12
N ALA A 75 -8.68 -14.25 22.12
CA ALA A 75 -9.49 -15.42 22.48
C ALA A 75 -10.95 -15.04 22.85
N TYR A 76 -11.14 -13.90 23.53
CA TYR A 76 -12.44 -13.42 23.96
C TYR A 76 -13.23 -12.72 22.84
N TYR A 77 -12.62 -11.77 22.11
CA TYR A 77 -13.34 -10.92 21.14
C TYR A 77 -13.30 -11.45 19.69
N ILE A 78 -12.34 -12.31 19.34
CA ILE A 78 -12.14 -12.85 17.98
C ILE A 78 -12.58 -14.30 17.91
N ASP A 79 -12.04 -15.15 18.78
CA ASP A 79 -12.24 -16.60 18.69
C ASP A 79 -13.50 -17.09 19.42
N ASP A 80 -14.16 -16.22 20.19
CA ASP A 80 -15.31 -16.54 21.07
C ASP A 80 -15.04 -17.76 21.98
N SER A 81 -13.78 -17.93 22.39
CA SER A 81 -13.25 -19.07 23.13
C SER A 81 -12.22 -18.62 24.18
N PRO A 82 -12.63 -17.89 25.23
CA PRO A 82 -11.72 -17.36 26.23
C PRO A 82 -10.94 -18.47 26.95
N VAL A 83 -9.61 -18.33 26.95
CA VAL A 83 -8.67 -19.27 27.58
C VAL A 83 -8.30 -18.91 29.02
N SER A 84 -8.58 -17.68 29.43
CA SER A 84 -8.33 -17.15 30.77
C SER A 84 -9.64 -16.70 31.41
N SER A 85 -9.76 -16.80 32.73
CA SER A 85 -10.92 -16.23 33.42
C SER A 85 -10.90 -14.69 33.40
N ASP A 86 -12.07 -14.07 33.50
CA ASP A 86 -12.20 -12.60 33.59
C ASP A 86 -11.32 -12.03 34.73
N ALA A 87 -11.23 -12.74 35.86
CA ALA A 87 -10.39 -12.33 36.99
C ALA A 87 -8.89 -12.35 36.65
N ALA A 88 -8.44 -13.32 35.86
CA ALA A 88 -7.05 -13.41 35.42
C ALA A 88 -6.72 -12.33 34.38
N TYR A 89 -7.63 -12.10 33.43
CA TYR A 89 -7.53 -11.00 32.46
C TYR A 89 -7.42 -9.65 33.17
N ASP A 90 -8.34 -9.37 34.08
CA ASP A 90 -8.38 -8.12 34.83
C ASP A 90 -7.12 -7.91 35.67
N ALA A 91 -6.58 -8.97 36.29
CA ALA A 91 -5.34 -8.89 37.07
C ALA A 91 -4.12 -8.58 36.19
N ARG A 92 -4.05 -9.14 34.98
CA ARG A 92 -2.98 -8.84 34.00
C ARG A 92 -3.11 -7.40 33.49
N LEU A 93 -4.33 -6.95 33.16
CA LEU A 93 -4.59 -5.60 32.69
C LEU A 93 -4.26 -4.54 33.77
N ARG A 94 -4.66 -4.78 35.02
CA ARG A 94 -4.28 -3.92 36.16
C ARG A 94 -2.78 -3.88 36.38
N CYS A 95 -2.09 -5.01 36.21
CA CYS A 95 -0.64 -5.07 36.30
C CYS A 95 0.03 -4.18 35.25
N LEU A 96 -0.43 -4.21 33.99
CA LEU A 96 0.07 -3.32 32.93
C LEU A 96 -0.14 -1.85 33.26
N GLN A 97 -1.35 -1.47 33.66
CA GLN A 97 -1.67 -0.09 34.05
C GLN A 97 -0.77 0.41 35.18
N ARG A 98 -0.47 -0.45 36.16
CA ARG A 98 0.45 -0.14 37.26
C ARG A 98 1.90 -0.01 36.78
N LEU A 99 2.36 -0.87 35.88
CA LEU A 99 3.71 -0.79 35.30
C LEU A 99 3.88 0.49 34.48
N GLU A 100 2.90 0.86 33.67
CA GLU A 100 2.90 2.09 32.87
C GLU A 100 2.88 3.35 33.74
N ALA A 101 2.09 3.34 34.81
CA ALA A 101 2.06 4.44 35.76
C ALA A 101 3.40 4.60 36.52
N ALA A 102 4.07 3.49 36.87
CA ALA A 102 5.34 3.52 37.59
C ALA A 102 6.55 3.78 36.67
N PHE A 103 6.47 3.38 35.40
CA PHE A 103 7.51 3.53 34.39
C PHE A 103 6.92 4.15 33.11
N PRO A 104 6.81 5.50 33.04
CA PRO A 104 6.13 6.18 31.93
C PRO A 104 6.68 5.90 30.53
N ALA A 105 7.94 5.45 30.42
CA ALA A 105 8.53 5.03 29.14
C ALA A 105 7.87 3.76 28.55
N LEU A 106 7.16 2.98 29.36
CA LEU A 106 6.41 1.80 28.92
C LEU A 106 5.02 2.17 28.40
N ASP A 107 4.49 3.33 28.81
CA ASP A 107 3.19 3.84 28.36
C ASP A 107 3.31 4.36 26.92
N ASN A 108 2.85 3.55 25.97
CA ASN A 108 2.90 3.87 24.56
C ASN A 108 1.54 3.60 23.90
N PRO A 109 1.22 4.24 22.75
CA PRO A 109 -0.08 4.09 22.08
C PRO A 109 -0.43 2.64 21.69
N GLN A 110 0.55 1.74 21.62
CA GLN A 110 0.31 0.32 21.30
C GLN A 110 -0.09 -0.51 22.51
N SER A 111 0.00 0.02 23.73
CA SER A 111 -0.36 -0.73 24.93
C SER A 111 -1.80 -1.24 24.89
N PRO A 112 -2.05 -2.50 25.30
CA PRO A 112 -3.39 -3.03 25.46
C PRO A 112 -4.28 -2.21 26.40
N THR A 113 -3.69 -1.40 27.29
CA THR A 113 -4.40 -0.55 28.26
C THR A 113 -5.15 0.63 27.61
N HIS A 114 -4.72 1.07 26.42
CA HIS A 114 -5.39 2.14 25.65
C HIS A 114 -6.56 1.65 24.79
N ARG A 115 -6.80 0.34 24.74
CA ARG A 115 -7.85 -0.26 23.89
C ARG A 115 -9.07 -0.62 24.74
N VAL A 116 -10.21 0.03 24.48
CA VAL A 116 -11.47 -0.25 25.18
C VAL A 116 -12.40 -1.10 24.29
N GLY A 117 -12.87 -2.23 24.82
CA GLY A 117 -14.05 -2.95 24.29
C GLY A 117 -13.88 -3.67 22.95
N GLY A 118 -12.67 -4.09 22.57
CA GLY A 118 -12.43 -4.80 21.30
C GLY A 118 -12.52 -3.91 20.06
N THR A 119 -12.47 -2.58 20.22
CA THR A 119 -12.42 -1.64 19.10
C THR A 119 -11.00 -1.63 18.53
N PHE A 120 -10.81 -2.22 17.34
CA PHE A 120 -9.53 -2.21 16.64
C PHE A 120 -9.24 -0.84 16.03
N SER A 121 -7.98 -0.39 16.08
CA SER A 121 -7.52 0.87 15.50
C SER A 121 -7.85 0.94 14.01
N ASN A 122 -8.19 2.14 13.52
CA ASN A 122 -8.44 2.36 12.09
C ASN A 122 -7.16 2.53 11.26
N ASP A 123 -6.00 2.69 11.91
CA ASP A 123 -4.73 3.06 11.27
C ASP A 123 -3.61 2.09 11.68
N PHE A 124 -2.79 1.70 10.70
CA PHE A 124 -1.57 0.92 10.93
C PHE A 124 -0.42 1.87 11.22
N VAL A 125 0.27 1.66 12.34
CA VAL A 125 1.42 2.48 12.74
C VAL A 125 2.63 2.11 11.88
N SER A 126 3.36 3.12 11.41
CA SER A 126 4.63 2.92 10.71
C SER A 126 5.76 2.69 11.72
N VAL A 127 6.49 1.58 11.57
CA VAL A 127 7.55 1.13 12.48
C VAL A 127 8.82 0.84 11.70
N ARG A 128 9.95 1.36 12.17
CA ARG A 128 11.26 1.09 11.57
C ARG A 128 11.68 -0.36 11.88
N HIS A 129 12.14 -1.08 10.87
CA HIS A 129 12.67 -2.43 11.05
C HIS A 129 14.01 -2.39 11.82
N PRO A 130 14.26 -3.35 12.72
CA PRO A 130 15.55 -3.48 13.41
C PRO A 130 16.71 -3.69 12.42
N SER A 131 16.49 -4.49 11.39
CA SER A 131 17.40 -4.61 10.25
C SER A 131 16.68 -4.38 8.92
N ARG A 132 17.34 -3.75 7.95
CA ARG A 132 16.74 -3.38 6.65
C ARG A 132 16.28 -4.62 5.89
N MET A 133 15.05 -4.60 5.36
CA MET A 133 14.55 -5.58 4.41
C MET A 133 14.84 -5.11 2.99
N MET A 134 15.58 -5.92 2.22
CA MET A 134 15.96 -5.58 0.84
C MET A 134 15.02 -6.25 -0.17
N SER A 135 15.02 -5.76 -1.40
CA SER A 135 14.44 -6.49 -2.54
C SER A 135 15.48 -7.45 -3.11
N LEU A 136 15.07 -8.37 -3.97
CA LEU A 136 15.96 -9.11 -4.85
C LEU A 136 16.07 -8.39 -6.20
N ASP A 137 17.21 -8.55 -6.87
CA ASP A 137 17.34 -8.27 -8.29
C ASP A 137 16.82 -9.46 -9.10
N ASP A 138 16.21 -9.16 -10.24
CA ASP A 138 15.57 -10.15 -11.11
C ASP A 138 16.46 -10.46 -12.33
N VAL A 139 16.48 -11.72 -12.74
CA VAL A 139 16.97 -12.18 -14.04
C VAL A 139 15.86 -12.94 -14.77
N PHE A 140 15.84 -12.85 -16.10
CA PHE A 140 14.76 -13.37 -16.94
C PHE A 140 15.24 -14.42 -17.94
N SER A 141 16.54 -14.73 -17.96
CA SER A 141 17.12 -15.78 -18.79
C SER A 141 18.15 -16.61 -18.04
N ILE A 142 18.43 -17.80 -18.57
CA ILE A 142 19.44 -18.70 -18.00
C ILE A 142 20.84 -18.11 -18.15
N GLU A 143 21.10 -17.39 -19.24
CA GLU A 143 22.36 -16.69 -19.49
C GLU A 143 22.59 -15.58 -18.46
N GLU A 144 21.58 -14.75 -18.18
CA GLU A 144 21.67 -13.71 -17.15
C GLU A 144 21.92 -14.30 -15.76
N LEU A 145 21.26 -15.43 -15.43
CA LEU A 145 21.48 -16.15 -14.18
C LEU A 145 22.90 -16.72 -14.11
N ARG A 146 23.43 -17.23 -15.23
CA ARG A 146 24.81 -17.75 -15.32
C ARG A 146 25.83 -16.64 -15.12
N ASP A 147 25.63 -15.50 -15.77
CA ASP A 147 26.50 -14.33 -15.63
C ASP A 147 26.56 -13.83 -14.19
N TRP A 148 25.42 -13.82 -13.49
CA TRP A 148 25.37 -13.52 -12.06
C TRP A 148 26.14 -14.55 -11.23
N TYR A 149 25.91 -15.85 -11.44
CA TYR A 149 26.60 -16.93 -10.73
C TYR A 149 28.13 -16.85 -10.90
N ASP A 150 28.59 -16.63 -12.14
CA ASP A 150 30.00 -16.49 -12.47
C ASP A 150 30.59 -15.16 -11.94
N SER A 151 29.79 -14.10 -11.78
CA SER A 151 30.19 -12.88 -11.08
C SER A 151 30.40 -13.12 -9.58
N VAL A 152 29.46 -13.80 -8.91
CA VAL A 152 29.57 -14.11 -7.47
C VAL A 152 30.84 -14.92 -7.20
N ARG A 153 31.12 -15.93 -8.03
CA ARG A 153 32.36 -16.73 -7.90
C ARG A 153 33.62 -15.88 -8.06
N ARG A 154 33.64 -14.95 -9.03
CA ARG A 154 34.79 -14.04 -9.24
C ARG A 154 34.95 -13.04 -8.10
N ASP A 155 33.85 -12.46 -7.62
CA ASP A 155 33.86 -11.49 -6.52
C ASP A 155 34.38 -12.11 -5.21
N LEU A 156 34.16 -13.42 -5.02
CA LEU A 156 34.66 -14.20 -3.89
C LEU A 156 36.07 -14.80 -4.10
N ASP A 157 36.69 -14.61 -5.26
CA ASP A 157 37.91 -15.34 -5.68
C ASP A 157 37.78 -16.86 -5.48
N TRP A 158 36.61 -17.41 -5.83
CA TRP A 158 36.26 -18.78 -5.48
C TRP A 158 36.96 -19.79 -6.39
N PRO A 159 37.68 -20.79 -5.85
CA PRO A 159 38.49 -21.71 -6.66
C PRO A 159 37.70 -22.48 -7.72
N ASP A 160 38.29 -22.59 -8.91
CA ASP A 160 37.79 -23.46 -9.98
C ASP A 160 37.72 -24.92 -9.50
N GLY A 161 36.61 -25.58 -9.80
CA GLY A 161 36.35 -26.96 -9.38
C GLY A 161 35.89 -27.14 -7.92
N LYS A 162 35.91 -26.07 -7.09
CA LYS A 162 35.29 -26.09 -5.76
C LYS A 162 33.81 -25.72 -5.86
N ALA A 163 32.95 -26.58 -5.32
CA ALA A 163 31.51 -26.30 -5.17
C ALA A 163 31.32 -25.05 -4.29
N LEU A 164 30.43 -24.15 -4.72
CA LEU A 164 29.98 -23.01 -3.92
C LEU A 164 28.67 -23.42 -3.23
N PRO A 165 28.61 -23.47 -1.88
CA PRO A 165 27.37 -23.76 -1.17
C PRO A 165 26.32 -22.70 -1.46
N MET A 166 25.16 -23.15 -1.94
CA MET A 166 24.04 -22.28 -2.28
C MET A 166 22.74 -22.91 -1.82
N SER A 167 21.69 -22.09 -1.70
CA SER A 167 20.34 -22.54 -1.49
C SER A 167 19.44 -22.04 -2.63
N CYS A 168 18.49 -22.89 -3.02
CA CYS A 168 17.43 -22.56 -3.95
C CYS A 168 16.06 -22.72 -3.30
N GLU A 169 15.19 -21.77 -3.55
CA GLU A 169 13.88 -21.66 -2.92
C GLU A 169 12.85 -21.29 -3.97
N VAL A 170 11.62 -21.79 -3.82
CA VAL A 170 10.50 -21.31 -4.64
C VAL A 170 10.21 -19.86 -4.29
N LYS A 171 10.10 -18.99 -5.31
CA LYS A 171 9.76 -17.60 -5.09
C LYS A 171 8.26 -17.45 -4.90
N ILE A 172 7.83 -17.42 -3.64
CA ILE A 172 6.43 -17.35 -3.24
C ILE A 172 5.82 -16.02 -3.71
N ASP A 173 4.68 -16.06 -4.40
CA ASP A 173 3.96 -14.85 -4.82
C ASP A 173 2.98 -14.38 -3.72
N GLY A 174 3.53 -13.70 -2.72
CA GLY A 174 2.79 -13.25 -1.54
C GLY A 174 3.12 -11.83 -1.09
N LEU A 175 3.15 -11.64 0.23
CA LEU A 175 3.57 -10.41 0.88
C LEU A 175 4.64 -10.69 1.95
N ALA A 176 5.80 -10.05 1.79
CA ALA A 176 6.89 -10.12 2.76
C ALA A 176 6.49 -9.60 4.15
N LEU A 177 6.84 -10.38 5.17
CA LEU A 177 6.57 -10.15 6.57
C LEU A 177 7.85 -10.34 7.41
N ASN A 178 8.07 -9.45 8.38
CA ASN A 178 9.12 -9.57 9.38
C ASN A 178 8.49 -9.83 10.75
N LEU A 179 8.79 -10.97 11.36
CA LEU A 179 8.35 -11.36 12.69
C LEU A 179 9.46 -11.08 13.70
N ILE A 180 9.15 -10.33 14.74
CA ILE A 180 10.09 -9.98 15.80
C ILE A 180 9.70 -10.76 17.04
N TYR A 181 10.60 -11.64 17.49
CA TYR A 181 10.45 -12.38 18.74
C TYR A 181 11.44 -11.87 19.77
N ARG A 182 10.96 -11.70 21.02
CA ARG A 182 11.82 -11.43 22.18
C ARG A 182 11.63 -12.50 23.24
N ASN A 183 12.73 -13.10 23.66
CA ASN A 183 12.73 -14.21 24.62
C ASN A 183 11.73 -15.31 24.22
N GLY A 184 11.65 -15.60 22.92
CA GLY A 184 10.74 -16.59 22.36
C GLY A 184 9.29 -16.16 22.18
N VAL A 185 8.88 -14.95 22.56
CA VAL A 185 7.50 -14.47 22.41
C VAL A 185 7.37 -13.54 21.21
N LEU A 186 6.37 -13.77 20.35
CA LEU A 186 6.06 -12.88 19.22
C LEU A 186 5.66 -11.51 19.75
N GLU A 187 6.54 -10.52 19.53
CA GLU A 187 6.37 -9.14 19.94
C GLU A 187 5.69 -8.34 18.83
N GLN A 188 6.21 -8.41 17.60
CA GLN A 188 5.69 -7.62 16.47
C GLN A 188 5.69 -8.40 15.15
N GLY A 189 4.70 -8.09 14.31
CA GLY A 189 4.64 -8.51 12.91
C GLY A 189 4.57 -7.28 11.99
N LEU A 190 5.60 -7.08 11.18
CA LEU A 190 5.75 -5.88 10.35
C LEU A 190 5.68 -6.23 8.86
N THR A 191 4.89 -5.47 8.09
CA THR A 191 5.01 -5.49 6.62
C THR A 191 6.35 -4.93 6.18
N ARG A 192 6.81 -5.23 4.96
CA ARG A 192 8.08 -4.68 4.44
C ARG A 192 8.10 -3.15 4.31
N GLY A 193 6.97 -2.53 3.93
CA GLY A 193 6.91 -1.13 3.51
C GLY A 193 7.99 -0.76 2.46
N ASP A 194 8.81 0.25 2.77
CA ASP A 194 9.92 0.71 1.93
C ASP A 194 11.24 -0.06 2.16
N GLY A 195 11.22 -1.05 3.07
CA GLY A 195 12.38 -1.86 3.47
C GLY A 195 13.12 -1.31 4.69
N VAL A 196 12.89 -0.05 5.07
CA VAL A 196 13.39 0.56 6.31
C VAL A 196 12.26 0.70 7.32
N THR A 197 11.08 1.11 6.87
CA THR A 197 9.87 1.30 7.67
C THR A 197 8.75 0.44 7.10
N GLY A 198 8.17 -0.36 7.98
CA GLY A 198 7.02 -1.23 7.73
C GLY A 198 5.77 -0.75 8.45
N GLU A 199 4.64 -1.37 8.16
CA GLU A 199 3.40 -1.20 8.93
C GLU A 199 3.30 -2.30 9.99
N ASP A 200 2.99 -1.92 11.23
CA ASP A 200 2.69 -2.87 12.30
C ASP A 200 1.30 -3.49 12.09
N ILE A 201 1.29 -4.80 11.84
CA ILE A 201 0.10 -5.62 11.59
C ILE A 201 0.04 -6.80 12.58
N THR A 202 0.61 -6.63 13.77
CA THR A 202 0.78 -7.71 14.76
C THR A 202 -0.52 -8.44 15.07
N LEU A 203 -1.63 -7.72 15.23
CA LEU A 203 -2.94 -8.34 15.51
C LEU A 203 -3.42 -9.24 14.36
N ASN A 204 -3.22 -8.84 13.11
CA ASN A 204 -3.59 -9.64 11.93
C ASN A 204 -2.68 -10.86 11.82
N VAL A 205 -1.38 -10.70 12.09
CA VAL A 205 -0.39 -11.78 12.07
C VAL A 205 -0.71 -12.85 13.12
N ARG A 206 -1.15 -12.46 14.33
CA ARG A 206 -1.55 -13.41 15.39
C ARG A 206 -2.75 -14.30 14.99
N THR A 207 -3.54 -13.91 13.99
CA THR A 207 -4.64 -14.74 13.47
C THR A 207 -4.18 -15.82 12.47
N ILE A 208 -2.92 -15.78 12.05
CA ILE A 208 -2.34 -16.75 11.12
C ILE A 208 -1.91 -17.98 11.93
N GLY A 209 -2.73 -19.02 11.95
CA GLY A 209 -2.49 -20.20 12.79
C GLY A 209 -1.19 -20.98 12.52
N SER A 210 -0.51 -20.71 11.39
CA SER A 210 0.81 -21.29 11.10
C SER A 210 1.97 -20.53 11.75
N ILE A 211 1.75 -19.34 12.31
CA ILE A 211 2.78 -18.55 12.98
C ILE A 211 2.70 -18.80 14.50
N PRO A 212 3.76 -19.33 15.14
CA PRO A 212 3.72 -19.61 16.56
C PRO A 212 3.76 -18.31 17.39
N VAL A 213 2.87 -18.17 18.37
CA VAL A 213 2.92 -17.03 19.31
C VAL A 213 4.14 -17.12 20.23
N ASN A 214 4.53 -18.34 20.60
CA ASN A 214 5.76 -18.62 21.33
C ASN A 214 6.60 -19.62 20.53
N LEU A 215 7.89 -19.34 20.35
CA LEU A 215 8.82 -20.26 19.73
C LEU A 215 8.89 -21.56 20.56
N GLY A 216 8.82 -22.70 19.86
CA GLY A 216 9.02 -24.03 20.45
C GLY A 216 10.49 -24.37 20.69
N GLY A 217 10.76 -25.49 21.36
CA GLY A 217 12.12 -25.98 21.61
C GLY A 217 12.57 -25.82 23.06
N ASP A 218 13.80 -26.27 23.35
CA ASP A 218 14.40 -26.17 24.67
C ASP A 218 14.73 -24.72 25.02
N LYS A 219 14.66 -24.37 26.31
CA LYS A 219 14.87 -23.00 26.81
C LYS A 219 16.22 -22.41 26.38
N ASP A 220 17.24 -23.24 26.27
CA ASP A 220 18.61 -22.83 25.89
C ASP A 220 18.75 -22.53 24.39
N ASP A 221 17.76 -22.94 23.59
CA ASP A 221 17.65 -22.70 22.15
C ASP A 221 16.70 -21.57 21.80
N ILE A 222 16.19 -20.85 22.80
CA ILE A 222 15.34 -19.67 22.58
C ILE A 222 16.21 -18.40 22.62
N PRO A 223 16.27 -17.62 21.54
CA PRO A 223 17.05 -16.39 21.51
C PRO A 223 16.40 -15.29 22.36
N GLU A 224 17.23 -14.39 22.87
CA GLU A 224 16.77 -13.16 23.51
C GLU A 224 16.05 -12.27 22.49
N PHE A 225 16.55 -12.26 21.25
CA PHE A 225 15.97 -11.51 20.15
C PHE A 225 16.20 -12.23 18.81
N VAL A 226 15.14 -12.37 18.01
CA VAL A 226 15.27 -12.83 16.61
C VAL A 226 14.27 -12.15 15.68
N GLU A 227 14.77 -11.74 14.52
CA GLU A 227 13.95 -11.36 13.36
C GLU A 227 13.83 -12.55 12.40
N ILE A 228 12.60 -13.01 12.17
CA ILE A 228 12.28 -14.08 11.22
C ILE A 228 11.53 -13.47 10.04
N ARG A 229 12.13 -13.53 8.86
CA ARG A 229 11.55 -12.99 7.63
C ARG A 229 10.95 -14.11 6.80
N GLY A 230 9.78 -13.86 6.25
CA GLY A 230 9.08 -14.82 5.43
C GLY A 230 8.04 -14.17 4.52
N GLU A 231 7.32 -15.00 3.80
CA GLU A 231 6.24 -14.57 2.92
C GLU A 231 4.90 -15.05 3.48
N VAL A 232 3.95 -14.14 3.62
CA VAL A 232 2.53 -14.48 3.82
C VAL A 232 1.89 -14.74 2.47
N PHE A 233 1.24 -15.89 2.33
CA PHE A 233 0.61 -16.30 1.08
C PHE A 233 -0.75 -16.97 1.35
N MET A 234 -1.49 -17.20 0.27
CA MET A 234 -2.75 -17.94 0.29
C MET A 234 -2.60 -19.20 -0.55
N ARG A 235 -2.98 -20.35 0.02
CA ARG A 235 -2.98 -21.62 -0.72
C ARG A 235 -4.01 -21.59 -1.85
N TRP A 236 -3.79 -22.36 -2.90
CA TRP A 236 -4.71 -22.40 -4.05
C TRP A 236 -6.14 -22.76 -3.66
N ASP A 237 -6.31 -23.74 -2.78
CA ASP A 237 -7.65 -24.19 -2.36
C ASP A 237 -8.37 -23.16 -1.50
N ASP A 238 -7.64 -22.48 -0.60
CA ASP A 238 -8.21 -21.39 0.20
C ASP A 238 -8.54 -20.16 -0.67
N PHE A 239 -7.72 -19.86 -1.68
CA PHE A 239 -7.99 -18.79 -2.65
C PHE A 239 -9.24 -19.08 -3.50
N ARG A 240 -9.38 -20.30 -4.02
CA ARG A 240 -10.58 -20.73 -4.77
C ARG A 240 -11.82 -20.60 -3.88
N LYS A 241 -11.76 -21.15 -2.67
CA LYS A 241 -12.86 -21.06 -1.70
C LYS A 241 -13.25 -19.61 -1.37
N LEU A 242 -12.26 -18.74 -1.16
CA LEU A 242 -12.52 -17.33 -0.87
C LEU A 242 -13.19 -16.63 -2.06
N ASN A 243 -12.80 -16.95 -3.29
CA ASN A 243 -13.44 -16.41 -4.48
C ASN A 243 -14.86 -16.95 -4.65
N ASP A 244 -15.09 -18.24 -4.41
CA ASP A 244 -16.44 -18.82 -4.42
C ASP A 244 -17.35 -18.11 -3.41
N GLU A 245 -16.87 -17.84 -2.19
CA GLU A 245 -17.59 -17.09 -1.16
C GLU A 245 -17.86 -15.63 -1.57
N GLN A 246 -16.92 -14.98 -2.27
CA GLN A 246 -17.09 -13.62 -2.80
C GLN A 246 -18.16 -13.60 -3.91
N GLU A 247 -18.14 -14.58 -4.81
CA GLU A 247 -19.12 -14.70 -5.89
C GLU A 247 -20.52 -15.03 -5.35
N ASP A 248 -20.64 -15.95 -4.39
CA ASP A 248 -21.90 -16.25 -3.69
C ASP A 248 -22.46 -15.02 -2.96
N ALA A 249 -21.59 -14.14 -2.45
CA ALA A 249 -21.95 -12.87 -1.83
C ALA A 249 -22.19 -11.72 -2.85
N GLY A 250 -22.07 -11.98 -4.16
CA GLY A 250 -22.23 -10.98 -5.22
C GLY A 250 -21.14 -9.91 -5.28
N ARG A 251 -19.97 -10.18 -4.70
CA ARG A 251 -18.79 -9.30 -4.69
C ARG A 251 -17.82 -9.71 -5.80
N THR A 252 -16.91 -8.81 -6.16
CA THR A 252 -15.86 -9.11 -7.13
C THR A 252 -14.86 -10.11 -6.53
N PRO A 253 -14.53 -11.20 -7.24
CA PRO A 253 -13.48 -12.12 -6.80
C PRO A 253 -12.09 -11.45 -6.88
N PHE A 254 -11.17 -11.94 -6.06
CA PHE A 254 -9.78 -11.48 -6.08
C PHE A 254 -9.07 -11.96 -7.34
N ALA A 255 -8.23 -11.07 -7.88
CA ALA A 255 -7.58 -11.26 -9.18
C ALA A 255 -6.36 -12.18 -9.16
N ASN A 256 -5.76 -12.48 -8.01
CA ASN A 256 -4.71 -13.50 -7.86
C ASN A 256 -4.47 -13.75 -6.35
N PRO A 257 -3.80 -14.86 -5.98
CA PRO A 257 -3.50 -15.16 -4.58
C PRO A 257 -2.68 -14.07 -3.87
N ARG A 258 -1.74 -13.41 -4.55
CA ARG A 258 -0.94 -12.31 -3.98
C ARG A 258 -1.80 -11.15 -3.49
N ASN A 259 -2.70 -10.67 -4.35
CA ASN A 259 -3.61 -9.57 -4.03
C ASN A 259 -4.62 -9.99 -2.96
N ALA A 260 -5.10 -11.24 -3.03
CA ALA A 260 -5.96 -11.79 -1.99
C ALA A 260 -5.25 -11.84 -0.64
N ALA A 261 -4.00 -12.30 -0.59
CA ALA A 261 -3.19 -12.36 0.63
C ALA A 261 -2.91 -10.96 1.18
N ALA A 262 -2.44 -10.02 0.35
CA ALA A 262 -2.15 -8.65 0.77
C ALA A 262 -3.40 -7.91 1.27
N GLY A 263 -4.52 -8.05 0.55
CA GLY A 263 -5.80 -7.49 0.98
C GLY A 263 -6.32 -8.13 2.25
N SER A 264 -6.16 -9.44 2.42
CA SER A 264 -6.59 -10.20 3.60
C SER A 264 -5.77 -9.90 4.84
N LEU A 265 -4.47 -9.62 4.69
CA LEU A 265 -3.56 -9.35 5.80
C LEU A 265 -3.70 -7.93 6.34
N ARG A 266 -4.03 -6.96 5.48
CA ARG A 266 -4.15 -5.54 5.85
C ARG A 266 -5.60 -5.15 6.13
N GLN A 267 -6.25 -5.88 7.03
CA GLN A 267 -7.60 -5.59 7.50
C GLN A 267 -7.55 -4.78 8.79
N LYS A 268 -8.42 -3.76 8.89
CA LYS A 268 -8.57 -2.99 10.13
C LYS A 268 -9.15 -3.84 11.26
N ASP A 269 -9.98 -4.81 10.89
CA ASP A 269 -10.54 -5.80 11.82
C ASP A 269 -9.83 -7.16 11.61
N PRO A 270 -8.99 -7.60 12.57
CA PRO A 270 -8.27 -8.85 12.48
C PRO A 270 -9.17 -10.08 12.38
N ARG A 271 -10.43 -10.00 12.82
CA ARG A 271 -11.41 -11.08 12.64
C ARG A 271 -11.65 -11.38 11.18
N ILE A 272 -11.57 -10.36 10.32
CA ILE A 272 -11.66 -10.56 8.88
C ILE A 272 -10.44 -11.37 8.43
N THR A 273 -9.22 -11.00 8.82
CA THR A 273 -7.99 -11.76 8.49
C THR A 273 -8.06 -13.22 8.96
N ALA A 274 -8.56 -13.48 10.17
CA ALA A 274 -8.73 -14.83 10.72
C ALA A 274 -9.57 -15.74 9.80
N THR A 275 -10.62 -15.19 9.17
CA THR A 275 -11.46 -15.97 8.22
C THR A 275 -10.77 -16.30 6.89
N ARG A 276 -9.65 -15.63 6.55
CA ARG A 276 -9.00 -15.72 5.23
C ARG A 276 -7.97 -16.83 5.10
N ARG A 277 -7.69 -17.55 6.19
CA ARG A 277 -6.82 -18.76 6.20
C ARG A 277 -5.45 -18.52 5.54
N LEU A 278 -4.80 -17.42 5.90
CA LEU A 278 -3.47 -17.13 5.40
C LEU A 278 -2.45 -18.17 5.92
N SER A 279 -1.39 -18.38 5.15
CA SER A 279 -0.25 -19.23 5.49
C SER A 279 1.04 -18.41 5.44
N PHE A 280 2.07 -18.89 6.14
CA PHE A 280 3.38 -18.25 6.20
C PHE A 280 4.48 -19.28 5.95
N TYR A 281 5.55 -18.88 5.26
CA TYR A 281 6.80 -19.62 5.21
C TYR A 281 7.99 -18.68 5.47
N ALA A 282 8.86 -19.08 6.39
CA ALA A 282 10.11 -18.37 6.66
C ALA A 282 11.14 -18.66 5.56
N HIS A 283 11.88 -17.61 5.14
CA HIS A 283 12.87 -17.68 4.07
C HIS A 283 14.13 -16.84 4.35
N GLY A 284 14.27 -16.24 5.52
CA GLY A 284 15.43 -15.41 5.83
C GLY A 284 15.50 -15.03 7.29
N ILE A 285 16.71 -14.83 7.80
CA ILE A 285 16.96 -14.39 9.18
C ILE A 285 17.42 -12.93 9.16
N GLY A 286 16.91 -12.12 10.08
CA GLY A 286 17.43 -10.79 10.34
C GLY A 286 18.45 -10.82 11.48
N THR A 287 18.32 -9.88 12.43
CA THR A 287 19.17 -9.87 13.62
C THR A 287 18.80 -11.03 14.55
N LEU A 288 19.81 -11.77 15.01
CA LEU A 288 19.70 -12.84 16.00
C LEU A 288 20.64 -12.52 17.17
N ARG A 289 20.14 -12.60 18.41
CA ARG A 289 20.92 -12.43 19.64
C ARG A 289 20.55 -13.49 20.66
N TRP A 290 21.55 -14.19 21.16
CA TRP A 290 21.42 -15.18 22.22
C TRP A 290 21.61 -14.53 23.60
N GLY A 291 20.91 -15.01 24.63
CA GLY A 291 21.01 -14.49 25.99
C GLY A 291 22.26 -14.99 26.74
N ALA A 292 22.65 -14.27 27.80
CA ALA A 292 23.92 -14.45 28.53
C ALA A 292 24.12 -15.77 29.31
N GLY A 293 23.14 -16.69 29.31
CA GLY A 293 23.10 -17.88 30.18
C GLY A 293 23.36 -19.24 29.49
N ARG A 294 24.03 -19.27 28.34
CA ARG A 294 24.15 -20.49 27.51
C ARG A 294 25.21 -21.48 27.96
N ALA A 295 24.96 -22.78 27.71
CA ALA A 295 25.96 -23.84 27.77
C ALA A 295 26.82 -23.83 26.49
N ALA A 296 28.14 -24.05 26.65
CA ALA A 296 29.17 -23.88 25.62
C ALA A 296 29.09 -24.81 24.39
N ASP A 297 28.10 -25.71 24.32
CA ASP A 297 28.02 -26.79 23.33
C ASP A 297 26.79 -26.71 22.39
N SER A 298 26.09 -25.57 22.32
CA SER A 298 24.96 -25.33 21.39
C SER A 298 25.33 -24.24 20.39
N HIS A 299 25.06 -24.45 19.08
CA HIS A 299 25.48 -23.58 17.95
C HIS A 299 25.50 -22.07 18.31
N ASP A 300 26.70 -21.51 18.49
CA ASP A 300 26.91 -20.11 18.90
C ASP A 300 26.59 -19.12 17.77
N GLU A 301 26.69 -19.56 16.51
CA GLU A 301 26.44 -18.77 15.32
C GLU A 301 25.65 -19.60 14.30
N VAL A 302 24.72 -18.95 13.61
CA VAL A 302 24.16 -19.49 12.37
C VAL A 302 25.16 -19.15 11.27
N ASN A 303 25.80 -20.17 10.72
CA ASN A 303 26.81 -20.02 9.68
C ASN A 303 26.17 -20.01 8.29
N ASP A 304 25.16 -20.85 8.11
CA ASP A 304 24.49 -21.05 6.82
C ASP A 304 22.99 -20.72 6.89
N GLN A 305 22.43 -20.29 5.77
CA GLN A 305 20.99 -20.07 5.62
C GLN A 305 20.21 -21.37 5.82
N SER A 306 20.79 -22.52 5.45
CA SER A 306 20.24 -23.85 5.71
C SER A 306 20.12 -24.18 7.20
N GLU A 307 21.11 -23.83 8.03
CA GLU A 307 21.03 -23.98 9.50
C GLU A 307 19.90 -23.13 10.11
N ALA A 308 19.62 -21.94 9.54
CA ALA A 308 18.49 -21.12 9.98
C ALA A 308 17.14 -21.84 9.77
N TYR A 309 17.00 -22.64 8.72
CA TYR A 309 15.78 -23.42 8.47
C TYR A 309 15.57 -24.51 9.52
N GLU A 310 16.64 -25.17 9.96
CA GLU A 310 16.58 -26.16 11.04
C GLU A 310 16.13 -25.51 12.36
N LEU A 311 16.60 -24.29 12.65
CA LEU A 311 16.14 -23.51 13.81
C LEU A 311 14.66 -23.15 13.71
N TYR A 312 14.19 -22.72 12.53
CA TYR A 312 12.78 -22.40 12.33
C TYR A 312 11.88 -23.61 12.57
N GLU A 313 12.24 -24.77 12.04
CA GLU A 313 11.51 -26.02 12.28
C GLU A 313 11.49 -26.38 13.78
N LYS A 314 12.63 -26.26 14.47
CA LYS A 314 12.74 -26.49 15.92
C LYS A 314 11.87 -25.51 16.72
N TRP A 315 11.80 -24.26 16.30
CA TRP A 315 10.95 -23.23 16.89
C TRP A 315 9.47 -23.32 16.50
N GLY A 316 9.10 -24.27 15.62
CA GLY A 316 7.74 -24.42 15.14
C GLY A 316 7.32 -23.35 14.12
N VAL A 317 8.27 -22.62 13.55
CA VAL A 317 8.03 -21.67 12.46
C VAL A 317 8.09 -22.44 11.13
N PRO A 318 7.05 -22.35 10.29
CA PRO A 318 6.95 -23.14 9.07
C PRO A 318 7.99 -22.72 8.03
N VAL A 319 8.66 -23.71 7.43
CA VAL A 319 9.59 -23.55 6.29
C VAL A 319 9.01 -24.25 5.07
N SER A 320 9.33 -23.75 3.87
CA SER A 320 8.87 -24.38 2.63
C SER A 320 9.52 -25.76 2.47
N PRO A 321 8.73 -26.83 2.18
CA PRO A 321 9.27 -28.17 1.92
C PRO A 321 10.02 -28.26 0.58
N HIS A 322 10.01 -27.18 -0.21
CA HIS A 322 10.59 -27.12 -1.55
C HIS A 322 12.02 -26.55 -1.56
N ASN A 323 12.54 -26.12 -0.41
CA ASN A 323 13.90 -25.59 -0.29
C ASN A 323 14.95 -26.66 -0.61
N ARG A 324 16.00 -26.29 -1.34
CA ARG A 324 17.09 -27.20 -1.71
C ARG A 324 18.45 -26.56 -1.45
N THR A 325 19.32 -27.26 -0.73
CA THR A 325 20.76 -26.94 -0.75
C THR A 325 21.35 -27.46 -2.06
N VAL A 326 22.04 -26.60 -2.80
CA VAL A 326 22.63 -26.91 -4.11
C VAL A 326 24.11 -26.59 -4.14
N LYS A 327 24.88 -27.35 -4.92
CA LYS A 327 26.35 -27.25 -4.98
C LYS A 327 26.90 -26.87 -6.35
N SER A 328 26.03 -26.82 -7.36
CA SER A 328 26.40 -26.57 -8.76
C SER A 328 25.32 -25.78 -9.50
N PHE A 329 25.72 -25.11 -10.59
CA PHE A 329 24.78 -24.42 -11.46
C PHE A 329 23.76 -25.37 -12.09
N ASP A 330 24.15 -26.60 -12.40
CA ASP A 330 23.26 -27.60 -13.00
C ASP A 330 22.13 -28.02 -12.05
N GLU A 331 22.39 -28.05 -10.73
CA GLU A 331 21.36 -28.30 -9.72
C GLU A 331 20.37 -27.12 -9.60
N ILE A 332 20.85 -25.88 -9.78
CA ILE A 332 20.00 -24.69 -9.87
C ILE A 332 19.06 -24.81 -11.07
N LEU A 333 19.62 -25.14 -12.25
CA LEU A 333 18.84 -25.35 -13.48
C LEU A 333 17.82 -26.46 -13.33
N SER A 334 18.20 -27.58 -12.71
CA SER A 334 17.29 -28.70 -12.44
C SER A 334 16.05 -28.27 -11.65
N MET A 335 16.21 -27.37 -10.67
CA MET A 335 15.08 -26.83 -9.91
C MET A 335 14.23 -25.86 -10.75
N ILE A 336 14.87 -25.00 -11.54
CA ILE A 336 14.19 -24.08 -12.46
C ILE A 336 13.37 -24.84 -13.52
N ASP A 337 13.94 -25.87 -14.13
CA ASP A 337 13.23 -26.65 -15.15
C ASP A 337 12.05 -27.41 -14.52
N TYR A 338 12.28 -28.06 -13.37
CA TYR A 338 11.24 -28.83 -12.67
C TYR A 338 10.05 -27.95 -12.29
N TYR A 339 10.28 -26.86 -11.54
CA TYR A 339 9.18 -25.98 -11.15
C TYR A 339 8.66 -25.17 -12.33
N GLY A 340 9.43 -24.98 -13.40
CA GLY A 340 8.97 -24.41 -14.66
C GLY A 340 7.78 -25.17 -15.24
N GLU A 341 7.81 -26.50 -15.18
CA GLU A 341 6.74 -27.39 -15.62
C GLU A 341 5.65 -27.61 -14.55
N HIS A 342 6.01 -27.58 -13.27
CA HIS A 342 5.13 -27.96 -12.14
C HIS A 342 4.63 -26.78 -11.31
N ARG A 343 4.56 -25.55 -11.89
CA ARG A 343 4.17 -24.33 -11.15
C ARG A 343 2.81 -24.42 -10.47
N GLY A 344 1.87 -25.12 -11.10
CA GLY A 344 0.50 -25.27 -10.62
C GLY A 344 0.30 -26.41 -9.63
N ASP A 345 1.32 -27.24 -9.40
CA ASP A 345 1.18 -28.47 -8.63
C ASP A 345 1.50 -28.28 -7.14
N ILE A 346 2.22 -27.21 -6.80
CA ILE A 346 2.50 -26.85 -5.41
C ILE A 346 1.34 -26.09 -4.78
N GLU A 347 1.36 -25.96 -3.47
CA GLU A 347 0.26 -25.44 -2.66
C GLU A 347 -0.07 -23.95 -2.87
N HIS A 348 0.83 -23.17 -3.46
CA HIS A 348 0.72 -21.72 -3.59
C HIS A 348 1.22 -21.20 -4.94
N ALA A 349 0.87 -19.94 -5.25
CA ALA A 349 1.44 -19.28 -6.43
C ALA A 349 2.94 -19.04 -6.28
N LEU A 350 3.68 -19.20 -7.37
CA LEU A 350 5.10 -18.92 -7.45
C LEU A 350 5.41 -18.17 -8.76
N ASP A 351 6.31 -17.20 -8.71
CA ASP A 351 6.70 -16.38 -9.87
C ASP A 351 8.15 -16.62 -10.33
N GLY A 352 8.87 -17.52 -9.64
CA GLY A 352 10.28 -17.77 -9.93
C GLY A 352 10.96 -18.72 -8.96
N ILE A 353 12.29 -18.76 -9.04
CA ILE A 353 13.20 -19.43 -8.10
C ILE A 353 14.15 -18.38 -7.55
N VAL A 354 14.33 -18.35 -6.22
CA VAL A 354 15.36 -17.54 -5.57
C VAL A 354 16.60 -18.39 -5.38
N VAL A 355 17.75 -17.87 -5.78
CA VAL A 355 19.05 -18.51 -5.61
C VAL A 355 19.89 -17.65 -4.68
N LYS A 356 20.46 -18.25 -3.62
CA LYS A 356 21.25 -17.55 -2.60
C LYS A 356 22.57 -18.27 -2.36
N VAL A 357 23.62 -17.53 -2.02
CA VAL A 357 24.79 -18.11 -1.34
C VAL A 357 24.36 -18.59 0.04
N ASP A 358 24.65 -19.84 0.40
CA ASP A 358 24.15 -20.43 1.66
C ASP A 358 24.89 -19.85 2.88
N ASP A 359 26.21 -19.71 2.78
CA ASP A 359 27.10 -19.20 3.84
C ASP A 359 26.88 -17.70 4.12
N LEU A 360 26.47 -17.37 5.35
CA LEU A 360 26.16 -16.01 5.80
C LEU A 360 27.41 -15.11 5.91
N ALA A 361 28.61 -15.67 6.14
CA ALA A 361 29.85 -14.90 6.13
C ALA A 361 30.22 -14.47 4.70
N LEU A 362 30.01 -15.34 3.72
CA LEU A 362 30.16 -14.99 2.30
C LEU A 362 29.10 -13.96 1.86
N GLN A 363 27.87 -14.06 2.36
CA GLN A 363 26.86 -13.01 2.11
C GLN A 363 27.31 -11.64 2.64
N ARG A 364 27.89 -11.59 3.85
CA ARG A 364 28.43 -10.36 4.43
C ARG A 364 29.58 -9.78 3.61
N SER A 365 30.48 -10.62 3.09
CA SER A 365 31.61 -10.15 2.27
C SER A 365 31.17 -9.60 0.90
N LEU A 366 30.18 -10.23 0.27
CA LEU A 366 29.60 -9.77 -1.00
C LEU A 366 28.81 -8.47 -0.84
N GLY A 367 28.16 -8.29 0.30
CA GLY A 367 27.37 -7.11 0.63
C GLY A 367 26.14 -6.94 -0.26
N ALA A 368 25.72 -5.68 -0.43
CA ALA A 368 24.52 -5.31 -1.16
C ALA A 368 24.72 -4.03 -1.96
N THR A 369 23.89 -3.84 -2.99
CA THR A 369 23.70 -2.54 -3.64
C THR A 369 22.76 -1.67 -2.81
N SER A 370 22.43 -0.46 -3.32
CA SER A 370 21.43 0.40 -2.67
C SER A 370 20.03 -0.23 -2.53
N ARG A 371 19.72 -1.27 -3.32
CA ARG A 371 18.39 -1.89 -3.43
C ARG A 371 18.36 -3.38 -3.07
N ALA A 372 19.37 -4.14 -3.48
CA ALA A 372 19.34 -5.61 -3.46
C ALA A 372 20.69 -6.23 -3.04
N PRO A 373 20.67 -7.40 -2.38
CA PRO A 373 21.88 -8.14 -2.03
C PRO A 373 22.62 -8.62 -3.28
N ARG A 374 23.96 -8.66 -3.24
CA ARG A 374 24.75 -9.23 -4.35
C ARG A 374 24.80 -10.76 -4.31
N TRP A 375 24.52 -11.34 -3.15
CA TRP A 375 24.59 -12.76 -2.85
C TRP A 375 23.28 -13.53 -3.11
N ALA A 376 22.21 -12.85 -3.55
CA ALA A 376 20.97 -13.50 -3.93
C ALA A 376 20.35 -12.87 -5.19
N ILE A 377 19.71 -13.70 -6.01
CA ILE A 377 19.03 -13.30 -7.25
C ILE A 377 17.69 -14.04 -7.36
N ALA A 378 16.71 -13.41 -7.99
CA ALA A 378 15.45 -14.04 -8.36
C ALA A 378 15.46 -14.36 -9.86
N TYR A 379 15.47 -15.65 -10.22
CA TYR A 379 15.12 -16.07 -11.57
C TYR A 379 13.61 -16.03 -11.73
N LYS A 380 13.11 -15.13 -12.58
CA LYS A 380 11.69 -15.03 -12.89
C LYS A 380 11.36 -15.84 -14.12
N TYR A 381 10.32 -16.64 -14.01
CA TYR A 381 9.84 -17.35 -15.17
C TYR A 381 9.25 -16.40 -16.21
N PRO A 382 9.36 -16.74 -17.51
CA PRO A 382 8.66 -15.99 -18.54
C PRO A 382 7.15 -16.02 -18.25
N PRO A 383 6.47 -14.88 -18.43
CA PRO A 383 5.04 -14.80 -18.18
C PRO A 383 4.27 -15.67 -19.17
N GLU A 384 3.17 -16.26 -18.71
CA GLU A 384 2.30 -17.07 -19.56
C GLU A 384 1.74 -16.22 -20.71
N GLU A 385 2.01 -16.66 -21.94
CA GLU A 385 1.43 -16.09 -23.14
C GLU A 385 0.15 -16.86 -23.50
N VAL A 386 -0.96 -16.14 -23.65
CA VAL A 386 -2.22 -16.70 -24.10
C VAL A 386 -2.68 -16.03 -25.37
N ASN A 387 -3.48 -16.76 -26.15
CA ASN A 387 -4.09 -16.24 -27.36
C ASN A 387 -5.53 -15.79 -27.09
N THR A 388 -5.91 -14.63 -27.60
CA THR A 388 -7.31 -14.16 -27.58
C THR A 388 -7.64 -13.38 -28.85
N GLU A 389 -8.91 -13.00 -29.03
CA GLU A 389 -9.38 -12.20 -30.16
C GLU A 389 -9.31 -10.70 -29.85
N LEU A 390 -8.73 -9.91 -30.76
CA LEU A 390 -8.75 -8.45 -30.73
C LEU A 390 -10.07 -7.95 -31.32
N LEU A 391 -11.04 -7.60 -30.47
CA LEU A 391 -12.38 -7.19 -30.87
C LEU A 391 -12.40 -5.78 -31.46
N ASP A 392 -11.67 -4.84 -30.85
CA ASP A 392 -11.58 -3.46 -31.30
C ASP A 392 -10.33 -2.76 -30.78
N ILE A 393 -9.98 -1.60 -31.34
CA ILE A 393 -9.00 -0.68 -30.74
C ILE A 393 -9.70 0.67 -30.55
N THR A 394 -9.91 1.04 -29.29
CA THR A 394 -10.48 2.33 -28.89
C THR A 394 -9.36 3.30 -28.51
N VAL A 395 -9.68 4.58 -28.30
CA VAL A 395 -8.71 5.57 -27.81
C VAL A 395 -9.17 6.20 -26.50
N GLN A 396 -8.22 6.44 -25.60
CA GLN A 396 -8.45 7.17 -24.36
C GLN A 396 -7.63 8.47 -24.37
N VAL A 397 -8.28 9.59 -24.04
CA VAL A 397 -7.63 10.90 -23.91
C VAL A 397 -7.19 11.06 -22.46
N GLY A 398 -5.90 11.05 -22.19
CA GLY A 398 -5.37 11.22 -20.84
C GLY A 398 -5.26 12.68 -20.40
N ARG A 399 -4.91 12.89 -19.12
CA ARG A 399 -4.73 14.20 -18.45
C ARG A 399 -4.00 15.28 -19.24
N THR A 400 -2.96 14.90 -19.98
CA THR A 400 -2.10 15.83 -20.74
C THR A 400 -2.46 15.90 -22.22
N GLY A 401 -3.67 15.46 -22.57
CA GLY A 401 -4.17 15.37 -23.92
C GLY A 401 -3.65 14.17 -24.70
N ARG A 402 -2.72 13.35 -24.17
CA ARG A 402 -2.21 12.16 -24.87
C ARG A 402 -3.34 11.21 -25.20
N VAL A 403 -3.52 10.93 -26.49
CA VAL A 403 -4.53 10.02 -27.01
C VAL A 403 -3.90 8.65 -27.18
N THR A 404 -4.28 7.73 -26.30
CA THR A 404 -3.66 6.41 -26.14
C THR A 404 -4.56 5.34 -26.74
N PRO A 405 -4.12 4.56 -27.74
CA PRO A 405 -4.87 3.41 -28.23
C PRO A 405 -4.94 2.29 -27.19
N VAL A 406 -6.12 1.70 -27.03
CA VAL A 406 -6.43 0.63 -26.08
C VAL A 406 -7.10 -0.52 -26.83
N ALA A 407 -6.47 -1.68 -26.82
CA ALA A 407 -7.02 -2.91 -27.34
C ALA A 407 -8.20 -3.37 -26.48
N ILE A 408 -9.31 -3.69 -27.13
CA ILE A 408 -10.47 -4.37 -26.55
C ILE A 408 -10.39 -5.82 -26.98
N LEU A 409 -10.26 -6.71 -26.01
CA LEU A 409 -10.01 -8.13 -26.21
C LEU A 409 -11.24 -8.93 -25.80
N LYS A 410 -11.42 -10.08 -26.45
CA LYS A 410 -12.28 -11.13 -25.89
C LYS A 410 -11.69 -11.52 -24.53
N PRO A 411 -12.46 -11.48 -23.43
CA PRO A 411 -11.92 -11.73 -22.10
C PRO A 411 -11.18 -13.07 -22.04
N VAL A 412 -9.92 -13.02 -21.60
CA VAL A 412 -9.04 -14.19 -21.50
C VAL A 412 -8.35 -14.21 -20.15
N TYR A 413 -8.21 -15.38 -19.54
CA TYR A 413 -7.52 -15.53 -18.25
C TYR A 413 -6.00 -15.66 -18.47
N VAL A 414 -5.22 -14.81 -17.81
CA VAL A 414 -3.75 -14.76 -17.93
C VAL A 414 -3.15 -14.57 -16.55
N ALA A 415 -2.26 -15.47 -16.11
CA ALA A 415 -1.52 -15.34 -14.85
C ALA A 415 -2.42 -14.86 -13.69
N GLY A 416 -3.48 -15.62 -13.41
CA GLY A 416 -4.39 -15.37 -12.28
C GLY A 416 -5.59 -14.44 -12.54
N SER A 417 -5.58 -13.58 -13.56
CA SER A 417 -6.68 -12.61 -13.77
C SER A 417 -7.18 -12.55 -15.21
N THR A 418 -8.45 -12.15 -15.36
CA THR A 418 -9.05 -11.93 -16.68
C THR A 418 -8.57 -10.61 -17.27
N VAL A 419 -8.02 -10.66 -18.49
CA VAL A 419 -7.64 -9.52 -19.30
C VAL A 419 -8.67 -9.34 -20.41
N ALA A 420 -9.33 -8.19 -20.42
CA ALA A 420 -10.24 -7.78 -21.51
C ALA A 420 -9.78 -6.50 -22.21
N ARG A 421 -8.81 -5.78 -21.64
CA ARG A 421 -8.29 -4.51 -22.17
C ARG A 421 -6.79 -4.40 -21.91
N THR A 422 -6.04 -3.85 -22.85
CA THR A 422 -4.62 -3.53 -22.67
C THR A 422 -4.22 -2.34 -23.54
N THR A 423 -3.22 -1.57 -23.10
CA THR A 423 -2.72 -0.42 -23.83
C THR A 423 -1.86 -0.87 -25.02
N LEU A 424 -1.95 -0.12 -26.12
CA LEU A 424 -1.03 -0.23 -27.26
C LEU A 424 -0.06 0.96 -27.30
N HIS A 425 0.02 1.74 -26.22
CA HIS A 425 0.88 2.90 -25.99
C HIS A 425 0.64 4.08 -26.93
N ASN A 426 0.87 3.95 -28.23
CA ASN A 426 0.75 5.02 -29.23
C ASN A 426 0.50 4.42 -30.64
N PRO A 427 0.02 5.21 -31.61
CA PRO A 427 -0.28 4.69 -32.96
C PRO A 427 0.94 4.09 -33.69
N PHE A 428 2.16 4.53 -33.36
CA PHE A 428 3.37 3.94 -33.92
C PHE A 428 3.57 2.50 -33.46
N GLU A 429 3.36 2.21 -32.17
CA GLU A 429 3.46 0.86 -31.62
C GLU A 429 2.37 -0.07 -32.17
N VAL A 430 1.14 0.42 -32.40
CA VAL A 430 0.09 -0.37 -33.08
C VAL A 430 0.59 -0.84 -34.45
N LYS A 431 1.13 0.08 -35.25
CA LYS A 431 1.66 -0.21 -36.59
C LYS A 431 2.89 -1.12 -36.55
N ARG A 432 3.80 -0.89 -35.60
CA ARG A 432 5.00 -1.73 -35.40
C ARG A 432 4.64 -3.17 -35.02
N LYS A 433 3.66 -3.35 -34.13
CA LYS A 433 3.17 -4.69 -33.73
C LYS A 433 2.37 -5.36 -34.86
N GLY A 434 1.89 -4.60 -35.85
CA GLY A 434 1.25 -5.13 -37.06
C GLY A 434 -0.07 -5.84 -36.78
N VAL A 435 -0.78 -5.44 -35.72
CA VAL A 435 -2.07 -5.99 -35.31
C VAL A 435 -3.22 -5.34 -36.07
N LEU A 436 -4.21 -6.14 -36.44
CA LEU A 436 -5.43 -5.74 -37.13
C LEU A 436 -6.62 -6.11 -36.26
N ILE A 437 -7.65 -5.28 -36.24
CA ILE A 437 -8.87 -5.58 -35.51
C ILE A 437 -9.55 -6.81 -36.14
N GLY A 438 -9.92 -7.77 -35.30
CA GLY A 438 -10.39 -9.11 -35.65
C GLY A 438 -9.32 -10.21 -35.54
N ASP A 439 -8.05 -9.85 -35.30
CA ASP A 439 -6.96 -10.83 -35.18
C ASP A 439 -7.10 -11.74 -33.96
N THR A 440 -6.50 -12.92 -34.07
CA THR A 440 -6.00 -13.64 -32.90
C THR A 440 -4.65 -13.04 -32.48
N VAL A 441 -4.56 -12.54 -31.26
CA VAL A 441 -3.39 -11.86 -30.70
C VAL A 441 -2.85 -12.59 -29.48
N VAL A 442 -1.54 -12.48 -29.28
CA VAL A 442 -0.83 -12.98 -28.11
C VAL A 442 -0.86 -11.91 -27.01
N VAL A 443 -1.27 -12.30 -25.81
CA VAL A 443 -1.37 -11.45 -24.64
C VAL A 443 -0.61 -12.11 -23.49
N ARG A 444 0.15 -11.31 -22.75
CA ARG A 444 0.88 -11.74 -21.56
C ARG A 444 0.74 -10.70 -20.45
N LYS A 445 1.24 -11.00 -19.26
CA LYS A 445 1.44 -9.97 -18.22
C LYS A 445 2.91 -9.69 -17.98
N ALA A 446 3.34 -8.45 -18.21
CA ALA A 446 4.66 -8.00 -17.82
C ALA A 446 4.77 -7.96 -16.29
N GLY A 447 5.75 -8.69 -15.73
CA GLY A 447 5.96 -8.84 -14.30
C GLY A 447 4.72 -9.35 -13.56
N ASP A 448 3.93 -10.22 -14.20
CA ASP A 448 2.68 -10.82 -13.70
C ASP A 448 1.54 -9.86 -13.30
N VAL A 449 1.71 -8.56 -13.56
CA VAL A 449 0.75 -7.52 -13.18
C VAL A 449 0.15 -6.80 -14.38
N ILE A 450 0.96 -6.31 -15.33
CA ILE A 450 0.50 -5.39 -16.37
C ILE A 450 0.23 -6.16 -17.67
N PRO A 451 -1.01 -6.24 -18.15
CA PRO A 451 -1.31 -6.91 -19.41
C PRO A 451 -0.65 -6.20 -20.58
N GLU A 452 0.00 -6.95 -21.46
CA GLU A 452 0.65 -6.48 -22.68
C GLU A 452 0.16 -7.32 -23.87
N LEU A 453 -0.27 -6.65 -24.95
CA LEU A 453 -0.49 -7.29 -26.25
C LEU A 453 0.85 -7.38 -26.99
N VAL A 454 1.36 -8.59 -27.22
CA VAL A 454 2.68 -8.82 -27.85
C VAL A 454 2.62 -8.60 -29.36
N GLY A 455 1.70 -9.28 -30.04
CA GLY A 455 1.52 -9.21 -31.49
C GLY A 455 0.49 -10.21 -32.01
N PRO A 456 0.29 -10.31 -33.33
CA PRO A 456 -0.67 -11.22 -33.94
C PRO A 456 -0.13 -12.64 -34.08
N VAL A 457 -1.04 -13.62 -33.99
CA VAL A 457 -0.76 -15.01 -34.34
C VAL A 457 -0.89 -15.18 -35.85
N LEU A 458 0.21 -14.94 -36.59
CA LEU A 458 0.21 -14.88 -38.06
C LEU A 458 -0.33 -16.14 -38.75
N GLU A 459 -0.14 -17.31 -38.14
CA GLU A 459 -0.68 -18.57 -38.66
C GLU A 459 -2.22 -18.58 -38.68
N ARG A 460 -2.85 -18.00 -37.64
CA ARG A 460 -4.32 -17.88 -37.52
C ARG A 460 -4.91 -16.78 -38.39
N ARG A 461 -4.06 -15.86 -38.86
CA ARG A 461 -4.43 -14.79 -39.80
C ARG A 461 -4.51 -15.29 -41.25
N ARG A 462 -3.68 -16.26 -41.63
CA ARG A 462 -3.53 -16.71 -43.02
C ARG A 462 -4.90 -17.13 -43.62
N GLY A 463 -5.32 -16.44 -44.69
CA GLY A 463 -6.58 -16.70 -45.39
C GLY A 463 -7.79 -15.92 -44.87
N ARG A 464 -7.63 -15.12 -43.81
CA ARG A 464 -8.67 -14.26 -43.22
C ARG A 464 -8.37 -12.77 -43.36
N GLU A 465 -7.33 -12.40 -44.09
CA GLU A 465 -6.86 -11.01 -44.18
C GLU A 465 -7.94 -10.03 -44.68
N GLY A 466 -8.88 -10.50 -45.51
CA GLY A 466 -10.02 -9.70 -45.99
C GLY A 466 -11.13 -9.45 -44.96
N GLU A 467 -11.12 -10.17 -43.84
CA GLU A 467 -12.08 -9.99 -42.72
C GLU A 467 -11.55 -9.01 -41.65
N LEU A 468 -10.26 -8.65 -41.73
CA LEU A 468 -9.56 -7.85 -40.74
C LEU A 468 -9.48 -6.38 -41.16
N ARG A 469 -9.47 -5.48 -40.18
CA ARG A 469 -9.40 -4.03 -40.43
C ARG A 469 -8.21 -3.38 -39.72
N GLU A 470 -7.51 -2.48 -40.42
CA GLU A 470 -6.43 -1.69 -39.82
C GLU A 470 -7.02 -0.65 -38.85
N PHE A 471 -6.33 -0.43 -37.73
CA PHE A 471 -6.67 0.67 -36.84
C PHE A 471 -6.19 1.99 -37.45
N VAL A 472 -7.13 2.93 -37.62
CA VAL A 472 -6.83 4.30 -38.04
C VAL A 472 -6.96 5.20 -36.82
N MET A 473 -5.88 5.89 -36.47
CA MET A 473 -5.90 6.88 -35.40
C MET A 473 -6.92 8.00 -35.76
N PRO A 474 -7.84 8.37 -34.85
CA PRO A 474 -8.79 9.45 -35.12
C PRO A 474 -8.08 10.76 -35.48
N GLU A 475 -8.62 11.50 -36.45
CA GLU A 475 -8.10 12.84 -36.80
C GLU A 475 -8.52 13.90 -35.76
N TYR A 476 -9.68 13.70 -35.13
CA TYR A 476 -10.26 14.62 -34.16
C TYR A 476 -10.43 13.93 -32.80
N CYS A 477 -10.28 14.71 -31.74
CA CYS A 477 -10.44 14.24 -30.37
C CYS A 477 -11.85 13.70 -30.15
N PRO A 478 -12.02 12.45 -29.67
CA PRO A 478 -13.34 11.87 -29.46
C PRO A 478 -14.13 12.56 -28.33
N SER A 479 -13.45 13.32 -27.47
CA SER A 479 -14.09 14.01 -26.34
C SER A 479 -14.52 15.45 -26.67
N CYS A 480 -13.71 16.21 -27.42
CA CYS A 480 -14.00 17.64 -27.67
C CYS A 480 -13.95 18.06 -29.14
N GLY A 481 -13.70 17.13 -30.07
CA GLY A 481 -13.65 17.41 -31.50
C GLY A 481 -12.42 18.21 -31.98
N ALA A 482 -11.50 18.61 -31.10
CA ALA A 482 -10.28 19.31 -31.52
C ALA A 482 -9.39 18.44 -32.42
N LYS A 483 -8.79 19.03 -33.46
CA LYS A 483 -7.86 18.32 -34.35
C LYS A 483 -6.66 17.82 -33.57
N LEU A 484 -6.38 16.52 -33.65
CA LEU A 484 -5.27 15.90 -32.93
C LEU A 484 -3.95 16.17 -33.64
N ALA A 485 -2.89 16.38 -32.86
CA ALA A 485 -1.56 16.64 -33.38
C ALA A 485 -0.45 16.14 -32.43
N PRO A 486 0.74 15.81 -32.95
CA PRO A 486 1.95 15.71 -32.12
C PRO A 486 2.24 17.05 -31.41
N ALA A 487 2.83 17.02 -30.21
CA ALA A 487 3.20 18.26 -29.52
C ALA A 487 4.42 18.94 -30.17
N LYS A 488 5.36 18.15 -30.69
CA LYS A 488 6.50 18.61 -31.49
C LYS A 488 6.63 17.73 -32.73
N GLU A 489 7.24 18.27 -33.78
CA GLU A 489 7.58 17.50 -34.96
C GLU A 489 8.48 16.32 -34.59
N GLY A 490 8.08 15.10 -34.99
CA GLY A 490 8.77 13.85 -34.63
C GLY A 490 8.25 13.14 -33.36
N ASP A 491 7.35 13.74 -32.57
CA ASP A 491 6.73 13.05 -31.44
C ASP A 491 5.86 11.87 -31.92
N LYS A 492 6.05 10.69 -31.32
CA LYS A 492 5.23 9.49 -31.59
C LYS A 492 3.84 9.56 -30.95
N ASP A 493 3.71 10.35 -29.87
CA ASP A 493 2.46 10.55 -29.16
C ASP A 493 1.61 11.60 -29.87
N ILE A 494 0.35 11.26 -30.10
CA ILE A 494 -0.66 12.19 -30.61
C ILE A 494 -1.47 12.75 -29.45
N ARG A 495 -1.78 14.05 -29.50
CA ARG A 495 -2.41 14.78 -28.39
C ARG A 495 -3.60 15.62 -28.83
N CYS A 496 -4.55 15.78 -27.92
CA CYS A 496 -5.57 16.81 -27.96
C CYS A 496 -4.97 18.15 -27.50
N PRO A 497 -4.92 19.18 -28.37
CA PRO A 497 -4.35 20.48 -28.02
C PRO A 497 -5.27 21.33 -27.14
N ASN A 498 -6.56 20.98 -27.04
CA ASN A 498 -7.54 21.71 -26.22
C ASN A 498 -7.35 21.37 -24.73
N VAL A 499 -6.31 21.92 -24.10
CA VAL A 499 -5.99 21.63 -22.70
C VAL A 499 -7.05 22.20 -21.74
N GLU A 500 -7.60 23.37 -22.05
CA GLU A 500 -8.52 24.10 -21.18
C GLU A 500 -9.87 23.40 -21.05
N SER A 501 -10.59 23.24 -22.17
CA SER A 501 -12.02 22.88 -22.16
C SER A 501 -12.32 21.45 -22.58
N CYS A 502 -11.31 20.63 -22.90
CA CYS A 502 -11.54 19.24 -23.28
C CYS A 502 -12.09 18.45 -22.07
N PRO A 503 -13.34 17.93 -22.13
CA PRO A 503 -13.96 17.26 -20.98
C PRO A 503 -13.14 16.09 -20.45
N ALA A 504 -12.62 15.23 -21.33
CA ALA A 504 -11.79 14.10 -20.92
C ALA A 504 -10.47 14.51 -20.24
N GLN A 505 -9.85 15.62 -20.69
CA GLN A 505 -8.64 16.11 -20.02
C GLN A 505 -8.98 16.67 -18.63
N LEU A 506 -10.08 17.41 -18.52
CA LEU A 506 -10.56 17.93 -17.25
C LEU A 506 -10.92 16.79 -16.27
N THR A 507 -11.64 15.77 -16.72
CA THR A 507 -11.93 14.55 -15.95
C THR A 507 -10.65 13.97 -15.35
N GLU A 508 -9.64 13.74 -16.20
CA GLU A 508 -8.36 13.14 -15.79
C GLU A 508 -7.54 14.07 -14.88
N ARG A 509 -7.67 15.40 -15.02
CA ARG A 509 -7.07 16.37 -14.08
C ARG A 509 -7.77 16.33 -12.73
N VAL A 510 -9.11 16.24 -12.71
CA VAL A 510 -9.91 16.08 -11.47
C VAL A 510 -9.59 14.75 -10.76
N ILE A 511 -9.44 13.65 -11.50
CA ILE A 511 -8.98 12.36 -10.93
C ILE A 511 -7.57 12.51 -10.34
N SER A 512 -6.67 13.15 -11.08
CA SER A 512 -5.29 13.33 -10.65
C SER A 512 -5.16 14.20 -9.41
N LEU A 513 -5.89 15.31 -9.32
CA LEU A 513 -5.85 16.21 -8.17
C LEU A 513 -6.52 15.58 -6.93
N ALA A 514 -7.52 14.72 -7.12
CA ALA A 514 -8.16 13.98 -6.02
C ALA A 514 -7.29 12.84 -5.47
N SER A 515 -6.27 12.39 -6.22
CA SER A 515 -5.44 11.25 -5.83
C SER A 515 -4.68 11.46 -4.52
N ARG A 516 -4.29 10.35 -3.86
CA ARG A 516 -3.42 10.32 -2.66
C ARG A 516 -2.13 11.14 -2.78
N LYS A 517 -1.63 11.31 -4.01
CA LYS A 517 -0.38 12.02 -4.31
C LYS A 517 -0.58 13.53 -4.48
N ALA A 518 -1.82 14.01 -4.43
CA ALA A 518 -2.23 15.41 -4.55
C ALA A 518 -3.11 15.77 -3.34
N PHE A 519 -4.38 16.14 -3.50
CA PHE A 519 -5.24 16.54 -2.38
C PHE A 519 -5.77 15.39 -1.52
N ASP A 520 -5.70 14.14 -2.00
CA ASP A 520 -6.21 12.97 -1.28
C ASP A 520 -7.71 13.07 -0.91
N ILE A 521 -8.53 13.43 -1.91
CA ILE A 521 -9.98 13.57 -1.74
C ILE A 521 -10.62 12.20 -1.94
N GLU A 522 -10.86 11.48 -0.84
CA GLU A 522 -11.62 10.23 -0.91
C GLU A 522 -13.03 10.45 -1.47
N HIS A 523 -13.62 9.40 -2.06
CA HIS A 523 -14.93 9.44 -2.72
C HIS A 523 -15.05 10.30 -4.00
N LEU A 524 -14.01 11.05 -4.37
CA LEU A 524 -13.86 11.69 -5.69
C LEU A 524 -13.06 10.78 -6.65
N GLY A 525 -13.63 9.62 -6.97
CA GLY A 525 -13.06 8.68 -7.95
C GLY A 525 -13.51 8.94 -9.39
N ASP A 526 -13.09 8.08 -10.33
CA ASP A 526 -13.33 8.23 -11.77
C ASP A 526 -14.79 8.54 -12.13
N GLN A 527 -15.74 7.84 -11.52
CA GLN A 527 -17.17 8.02 -11.81
C GLN A 527 -17.70 9.38 -11.32
N SER A 528 -17.24 9.84 -10.15
CA SER A 528 -17.56 11.16 -9.62
C SER A 528 -16.95 12.25 -10.49
N ALA A 529 -15.68 12.08 -10.89
CA ALA A 529 -15.00 13.02 -11.79
C ALA A 529 -15.73 13.13 -13.13
N ILE A 530 -16.02 12.00 -13.80
CA ILE A 530 -16.79 11.97 -15.05
C ILE A 530 -18.14 12.66 -14.87
N ALA A 531 -18.87 12.39 -13.78
CA ALA A 531 -20.15 13.04 -13.54
C ALA A 531 -20.04 14.57 -13.40
N LEU A 532 -18.96 15.08 -12.79
CA LEU A 532 -18.74 16.52 -12.63
C LEU A 532 -18.35 17.20 -13.94
N THR A 533 -17.52 16.56 -14.76
CA THR A 533 -16.81 17.19 -15.88
C THR A 533 -17.27 16.74 -17.26
N ASN A 534 -17.84 15.53 -17.37
CA ASN A 534 -18.32 14.93 -18.60
C ASN A 534 -19.54 14.01 -18.37
N PRO A 535 -20.68 14.51 -17.84
CA PRO A 535 -21.85 13.67 -17.55
C PRO A 535 -22.48 13.01 -18.79
N GLU A 536 -22.18 13.53 -19.98
CA GLU A 536 -22.61 12.97 -21.27
C GLU A 536 -21.66 11.90 -21.83
N GLU A 537 -20.64 11.48 -21.07
CA GLU A 537 -19.83 10.30 -21.39
C GLU A 537 -20.75 9.08 -21.59
N ASN A 538 -20.63 8.41 -22.74
CA ASN A 538 -21.47 7.28 -23.18
C ASN A 538 -22.93 7.63 -23.52
N ARG A 539 -23.26 8.90 -23.74
CA ARG A 539 -24.58 9.28 -24.27
C ARG A 539 -24.89 8.49 -25.57
N PRO A 540 -26.06 7.82 -25.66
CA PRO A 540 -26.43 7.07 -26.86
C PRO A 540 -26.62 8.03 -28.04
N GLY A 541 -26.14 7.61 -29.22
CA GLY A 541 -26.24 8.40 -30.45
C GLY A 541 -27.64 8.46 -31.07
N SER A 542 -28.58 7.61 -30.60
CA SER A 542 -29.96 7.59 -31.10
C SER A 542 -30.93 7.03 -30.06
N VAL A 543 -32.23 7.24 -30.30
CA VAL A 543 -33.32 6.71 -29.46
C VAL A 543 -33.39 5.18 -29.50
N ALA A 544 -32.90 4.54 -30.58
CA ALA A 544 -32.92 3.09 -30.74
C ALA A 544 -32.16 2.34 -29.63
N THR A 545 -31.22 3.01 -28.96
CA THR A 545 -30.41 2.45 -27.86
C THR A 545 -30.68 3.14 -26.53
N PHE A 546 -31.73 3.95 -26.43
CA PHE A 546 -32.11 4.63 -25.19
C PHE A 546 -33.32 3.94 -24.56
N ALA A 547 -33.09 3.29 -23.42
CA ALA A 547 -34.11 2.54 -22.69
C ALA A 547 -34.25 3.08 -21.25
N PRO A 548 -34.92 4.22 -21.02
CA PRO A 548 -34.94 4.91 -19.72
C PRO A 548 -35.53 4.09 -18.57
N ASN A 549 -36.36 3.10 -18.87
CA ASN A 549 -37.02 2.24 -17.87
C ASN A 549 -36.36 0.87 -17.72
N THR A 550 -35.27 0.62 -18.43
CA THR A 550 -34.57 -0.66 -18.42
C THR A 550 -33.23 -0.49 -17.71
N THR A 551 -33.16 -0.92 -16.44
CA THR A 551 -31.93 -0.87 -15.65
C THR A 551 -31.08 -2.14 -15.78
N GLU A 552 -31.71 -3.26 -16.15
CA GLU A 552 -31.08 -4.56 -16.40
C GLU A 552 -31.99 -5.38 -17.31
N ILE A 553 -31.42 -6.32 -18.06
CA ILE A 553 -32.16 -7.27 -18.89
C ILE A 553 -31.94 -8.67 -18.32
N LEU A 554 -33.04 -9.36 -17.98
CA LEU A 554 -32.99 -10.70 -17.41
C LEU A 554 -33.23 -11.74 -18.52
N VAL A 555 -32.35 -12.73 -18.64
CA VAL A 555 -32.45 -13.83 -19.62
C VAL A 555 -32.29 -15.19 -18.94
N ALA A 556 -32.86 -16.26 -19.53
CA ALA A 556 -32.56 -17.62 -19.10
C ALA A 556 -31.18 -18.10 -19.61
N PRO A 557 -30.63 -19.21 -19.07
CA PRO A 557 -29.34 -19.72 -19.51
C PRO A 557 -29.28 -20.01 -21.01
N GLY A 558 -28.36 -19.34 -21.72
CA GLY A 558 -28.19 -19.47 -23.17
C GLY A 558 -29.26 -18.77 -24.03
N GLU A 559 -30.13 -17.97 -23.44
CA GLU A 559 -31.16 -17.19 -24.16
C GLU A 559 -30.63 -15.80 -24.53
N GLU A 560 -31.01 -15.32 -25.72
CA GLU A 560 -30.72 -13.96 -26.17
C GLU A 560 -31.79 -12.97 -25.67
N PRO A 561 -31.41 -11.74 -25.30
CA PRO A 561 -32.37 -10.72 -24.87
C PRO A 561 -33.37 -10.39 -26.00
N GLU A 562 -34.63 -10.18 -25.63
CA GLU A 562 -35.65 -9.76 -26.60
C GLU A 562 -35.25 -8.43 -27.28
N PRO A 563 -35.53 -8.27 -28.60
CA PRO A 563 -35.28 -7.02 -29.30
C PRO A 563 -35.97 -5.84 -28.62
N TYR A 564 -35.23 -4.78 -28.35
CA TYR A 564 -35.77 -3.55 -27.79
C TYR A 564 -36.47 -2.72 -28.88
N ASP A 565 -37.74 -2.37 -28.66
CA ASP A 565 -38.49 -1.42 -29.48
C ASP A 565 -38.78 -0.15 -28.67
N PRO A 566 -38.23 1.02 -29.07
CA PRO A 566 -38.47 2.27 -28.36
C PRO A 566 -39.95 2.66 -28.32
N VAL A 567 -40.40 3.15 -27.16
CA VAL A 567 -41.78 3.62 -27.01
C VAL A 567 -42.06 4.76 -28.00
N PRO A 568 -43.19 4.76 -28.74
CA PRO A 568 -43.53 5.85 -29.66
C PRO A 568 -43.49 7.22 -28.98
N GLY A 569 -42.75 8.16 -29.58
CA GLY A 569 -42.58 9.52 -29.04
C GLY A 569 -41.45 9.68 -28.02
N LEU A 570 -40.68 8.62 -27.72
CA LEU A 570 -39.48 8.72 -26.91
C LEU A 570 -38.42 9.58 -27.61
N ALA A 571 -37.81 10.50 -26.87
CA ALA A 571 -36.71 11.35 -27.33
C ALA A 571 -35.55 11.28 -26.34
N LEU A 572 -34.33 11.52 -26.83
CA LEU A 572 -33.17 11.67 -25.96
C LEU A 572 -33.33 12.96 -25.12
N PRO A 573 -33.04 12.94 -23.80
CA PRO A 573 -33.02 14.14 -22.97
C PRO A 573 -32.00 15.16 -23.50
N GLU A 574 -32.24 16.46 -23.38
CA GLU A 574 -31.25 17.47 -23.80
C GLU A 574 -29.86 17.24 -23.16
N PRO A 575 -28.75 17.49 -23.88
CA PRO A 575 -27.41 17.35 -23.31
C PRO A 575 -27.21 18.23 -22.08
N GLN A 576 -26.64 17.64 -21.02
CA GLN A 576 -26.33 18.36 -19.80
C GLN A 576 -25.10 19.26 -19.96
N VAL A 577 -25.10 20.38 -19.24
CA VAL A 577 -23.89 21.20 -19.05
C VAL A 577 -23.12 20.61 -17.86
N PRO A 578 -21.80 20.32 -18.01
CA PRO A 578 -20.99 19.87 -16.88
C PRO A 578 -20.99 20.87 -15.73
N VAL A 579 -21.03 20.39 -14.49
CA VAL A 579 -20.98 21.25 -13.29
C VAL A 579 -19.60 21.90 -13.16
N LEU A 580 -18.54 21.16 -13.50
CA LEU A 580 -17.19 21.68 -13.56
C LEU A 580 -16.75 21.86 -15.02
N SER A 581 -16.50 23.11 -15.41
CA SER A 581 -15.83 23.48 -16.67
C SER A 581 -14.32 23.69 -16.51
N SER A 582 -13.84 23.81 -15.26
CA SER A 582 -12.42 23.86 -14.89
C SER A 582 -12.22 23.43 -13.44
N GLU A 583 -10.98 23.22 -13.04
CA GLU A 583 -10.61 22.90 -11.65
C GLU A 583 -10.93 24.02 -10.65
N ALA A 584 -11.16 25.26 -11.14
CA ALA A 584 -11.47 26.43 -10.31
C ALA A 584 -12.74 26.23 -9.48
N GLY A 585 -13.74 25.54 -10.04
CA GLY A 585 -15.05 25.36 -9.40
C GLY A 585 -15.08 24.33 -8.28
N LEU A 586 -14.06 23.47 -8.15
CA LEU A 586 -14.08 22.31 -7.26
C LEU A 586 -14.41 22.67 -5.80
N PHE A 587 -13.73 23.69 -5.28
CA PHE A 587 -13.87 24.11 -3.88
C PHE A 587 -15.08 25.03 -3.62
N ALA A 588 -15.86 25.35 -4.65
CA ALA A 588 -17.11 26.11 -4.56
C ALA A 588 -18.35 25.23 -4.75
N LEU A 589 -18.18 23.93 -5.02
CA LEU A 589 -19.29 23.01 -5.23
C LEU A 589 -20.18 22.93 -3.99
N THR A 590 -21.49 22.90 -4.22
CA THR A 590 -22.50 22.64 -3.21
C THR A 590 -23.31 21.40 -3.56
N ALA A 591 -23.98 20.82 -2.57
CA ALA A 591 -24.87 19.69 -2.80
C ALA A 591 -25.99 20.01 -3.81
N ALA A 592 -26.44 21.26 -3.85
CA ALA A 592 -27.49 21.73 -4.77
C ALA A 592 -27.03 21.67 -6.23
N ASP A 593 -25.77 22.04 -6.51
CA ASP A 593 -25.19 21.98 -7.86
C ASP A 593 -25.17 20.56 -8.43
N LEU A 594 -25.14 19.55 -7.55
CA LEU A 594 -25.00 18.14 -7.92
C LEU A 594 -26.35 17.39 -8.03
N LYS A 595 -27.47 18.05 -7.73
CA LYS A 595 -28.80 17.42 -7.62
C LYS A 595 -29.28 16.78 -8.91
N ASP A 596 -29.14 17.51 -10.00
CA ASP A 596 -29.71 17.13 -11.29
C ASP A 596 -28.69 16.48 -12.23
N VAL A 597 -27.45 16.27 -11.77
CA VAL A 597 -26.44 15.56 -12.53
C VAL A 597 -26.86 14.11 -12.74
N ARG A 598 -26.95 13.72 -14.02
CA ARG A 598 -27.24 12.36 -14.47
C ARG A 598 -26.08 11.83 -15.28
N VAL A 599 -25.79 10.55 -15.13
CA VAL A 599 -24.80 9.83 -15.94
C VAL A 599 -25.46 8.69 -16.71
N TRP A 600 -24.90 8.40 -17.88
CA TRP A 600 -25.34 7.31 -18.74
C TRP A 600 -24.80 5.96 -18.25
N ARG A 601 -25.70 4.99 -18.11
CA ARG A 601 -25.38 3.61 -17.73
C ARG A 601 -25.97 2.64 -18.73
N GLU A 602 -25.16 1.67 -19.12
CA GLU A 602 -25.61 0.57 -19.94
C GLU A 602 -26.35 -0.45 -19.06
N ALA A 603 -27.54 -0.87 -19.49
CA ALA A 603 -28.28 -1.95 -18.86
C ALA A 603 -27.52 -3.27 -19.08
N PRO A 604 -27.06 -3.96 -18.04
CA PRO A 604 -26.36 -5.23 -18.22
C PRO A 604 -27.36 -6.34 -18.56
N ILE A 605 -26.87 -7.35 -19.30
CA ILE A 605 -27.58 -8.61 -19.49
C ILE A 605 -27.23 -9.54 -18.32
N ILE A 606 -28.25 -10.00 -17.60
CA ILE A 606 -28.16 -10.86 -16.43
C ILE A 606 -28.85 -12.20 -16.74
N GLU A 607 -28.07 -13.26 -16.78
CA GLU A 607 -28.53 -14.63 -16.89
C GLU A 607 -28.98 -15.14 -15.52
N VAL A 608 -30.23 -15.61 -15.42
CA VAL A 608 -30.82 -16.11 -14.18
C VAL A 608 -30.90 -17.63 -14.22
N HIS A 609 -30.11 -18.29 -13.38
CA HIS A 609 -30.14 -19.75 -13.19
C HIS A 609 -31.06 -20.08 -12.03
N GLU A 610 -31.94 -21.05 -12.20
CA GLU A 610 -32.80 -21.55 -11.12
C GLU A 610 -32.41 -23.00 -10.79
N THR A 611 -31.86 -23.22 -9.61
CA THR A 611 -31.55 -24.56 -9.09
C THR A 611 -32.51 -24.91 -7.96
N VAL A 612 -32.90 -26.18 -7.86
CA VAL A 612 -33.73 -26.68 -6.77
C VAL A 612 -32.82 -27.44 -5.81
N ASP A 613 -32.77 -27.01 -4.55
CA ASP A 613 -32.00 -27.69 -3.52
C ASP A 613 -32.64 -29.04 -3.13
N ALA A 614 -31.91 -29.85 -2.37
CA ALA A 614 -32.37 -31.16 -1.91
C ALA A 614 -33.67 -31.12 -1.07
N ASN A 615 -34.07 -29.94 -0.58
CA ASN A 615 -35.29 -29.72 0.20
C ASN A 615 -36.43 -29.13 -0.64
N GLY A 616 -36.27 -29.02 -1.97
CA GLY A 616 -37.27 -28.47 -2.87
C GLY A 616 -37.35 -26.94 -2.88
N ARG A 617 -36.40 -26.23 -2.25
CA ARG A 617 -36.33 -24.76 -2.33
C ARG A 617 -35.59 -24.35 -3.59
N LYS A 618 -36.21 -23.41 -4.32
CA LYS A 618 -35.64 -22.79 -5.52
C LYS A 618 -34.61 -21.73 -5.11
N LYS A 619 -33.34 -21.93 -5.47
CA LYS A 619 -32.27 -20.93 -5.39
C LYS A 619 -32.11 -20.30 -6.77
N LYS A 620 -32.17 -18.97 -6.85
CA LYS A 620 -31.86 -18.22 -8.07
C LYS A 620 -30.46 -17.65 -7.97
N THR A 621 -29.60 -17.98 -8.91
CA THR A 621 -28.28 -17.34 -9.06
C THR A 621 -28.30 -16.45 -10.29
N ARG A 622 -27.61 -15.31 -10.22
CA ARG A 622 -27.63 -14.26 -11.25
C ARG A 622 -26.21 -14.06 -11.74
N ARG A 623 -25.98 -14.18 -13.05
CA ARG A 623 -24.66 -14.01 -13.67
C ARG A 623 -24.73 -12.92 -14.73
N ARG A 624 -23.84 -11.93 -14.66
CA ARG A 624 -23.71 -10.94 -15.74
C ARG A 624 -23.01 -11.56 -16.94
N VAL A 625 -23.64 -11.49 -18.11
CA VAL A 625 -23.13 -12.09 -19.36
C VAL A 625 -22.50 -11.04 -20.27
N GLY A 626 -22.96 -9.80 -20.21
CA GLY A 626 -22.46 -8.72 -21.06
C GLY A 626 -23.20 -7.39 -20.88
N GLY A 627 -22.89 -6.45 -21.76
CA GLY A 627 -23.65 -5.21 -21.96
C GLY A 627 -24.74 -5.42 -23.02
N SER A 628 -25.88 -4.75 -22.86
CA SER A 628 -27.00 -4.86 -23.82
C SER A 628 -26.92 -3.90 -24.99
N GLY A 629 -26.02 -2.90 -24.94
CA GLY A 629 -26.05 -1.74 -25.82
C GLY A 629 -27.19 -0.76 -25.55
N LEU A 630 -28.08 -1.03 -24.58
CA LEU A 630 -29.16 -0.14 -24.17
C LEU A 630 -28.72 0.73 -22.98
N TRP A 631 -29.02 2.02 -23.06
CA TRP A 631 -28.55 3.02 -22.11
C TRP A 631 -29.71 3.70 -21.39
N HIS A 632 -29.49 4.05 -20.13
CA HIS A 632 -30.41 4.85 -19.32
C HIS A 632 -29.64 5.88 -18.47
N GLN A 633 -30.34 6.88 -17.95
CA GLN A 633 -29.77 7.87 -17.05
C GLN A 633 -29.97 7.48 -15.58
N VAL A 634 -28.98 7.75 -14.73
CA VAL A 634 -29.09 7.62 -13.27
C VAL A 634 -28.55 8.86 -12.56
N PRO A 635 -29.11 9.25 -11.39
CA PRO A 635 -28.50 10.25 -10.52
C PRO A 635 -27.06 9.87 -10.14
N ALA A 636 -26.14 10.83 -10.24
CA ALA A 636 -24.73 10.58 -9.90
C ALA A 636 -24.44 10.79 -8.40
N PHE A 637 -25.04 11.82 -7.80
CA PHE A 637 -24.67 12.29 -6.45
C PHE A 637 -25.83 12.27 -5.44
N TRP A 638 -27.06 12.12 -5.91
CA TRP A 638 -28.25 12.13 -5.06
C TRP A 638 -28.91 10.77 -5.06
N THR A 639 -29.55 10.42 -3.95
CA THR A 639 -30.29 9.16 -3.82
C THR A 639 -31.48 9.14 -4.78
N THR A 640 -31.89 7.95 -5.21
CA THR A 640 -33.20 7.79 -5.84
C THR A 640 -34.31 8.07 -4.81
N PRO A 641 -35.52 8.47 -5.26
CA PRO A 641 -36.65 8.73 -4.37
C PRO A 641 -36.90 7.56 -3.41
N THR A 642 -36.76 7.80 -2.11
CA THR A 642 -36.82 6.78 -1.06
C THR A 642 -37.91 7.11 -0.06
N ALA A 643 -38.78 6.14 0.25
CA ALA A 643 -39.81 6.31 1.26
C ALA A 643 -39.19 6.36 2.67
N ALA A 644 -39.56 7.37 3.46
CA ALA A 644 -39.05 7.54 4.81
C ALA A 644 -39.45 6.37 5.72
N ARG A 645 -38.53 5.98 6.59
CA ARG A 645 -38.76 4.90 7.56
C ARG A 645 -39.58 5.45 8.73
N LYS A 646 -40.60 4.72 9.13
CA LYS A 646 -41.36 5.03 10.35
C LYS A 646 -40.48 4.80 11.58
N LEU A 647 -40.44 5.77 12.49
CA LEU A 647 -39.67 5.68 13.72
C LEU A 647 -40.29 4.66 14.69
N THR A 648 -39.44 3.97 15.44
CA THR A 648 -39.89 3.08 16.53
C THR A 648 -40.23 3.87 17.78
N SER A 649 -41.05 3.30 18.68
CA SER A 649 -41.44 3.94 19.94
C SER A 649 -40.25 4.38 20.79
N LYS A 650 -39.13 3.62 20.75
CA LYS A 650 -37.88 3.94 21.43
C LYS A 650 -37.19 5.18 20.84
N GLN A 651 -37.22 5.33 19.52
CA GLN A 651 -36.63 6.48 18.83
C GLN A 651 -37.46 7.75 19.01
N LEU A 652 -38.78 7.63 19.07
CA LEU A 652 -39.68 8.75 19.37
C LEU A 652 -39.46 9.28 20.81
N ALA A 653 -39.22 8.41 21.79
CA ALA A 653 -39.00 8.79 23.19
C ALA A 653 -37.64 9.47 23.45
N GLY A 654 -36.68 9.34 22.55
CA GLY A 654 -35.33 9.93 22.67
C GLY A 654 -35.09 11.13 21.75
N ARG A 655 -36.13 11.61 21.05
CA ARG A 655 -36.03 12.71 20.10
C ARG A 655 -36.17 14.05 20.83
N ASP A 656 -35.34 15.02 20.48
CA ASP A 656 -35.41 16.38 21.02
C ASP A 656 -36.72 17.06 20.55
N GLU A 657 -37.61 17.38 21.49
CA GLU A 657 -38.92 18.01 21.20
C GLU A 657 -38.77 19.42 20.61
N SER A 658 -37.58 20.02 20.65
CA SER A 658 -37.32 21.36 20.12
C SER A 658 -37.09 21.43 18.59
N ALA A 659 -36.94 20.29 17.91
CA ALA A 659 -36.75 20.23 16.47
C ALA A 659 -38.10 20.13 15.72
N GLU A 660 -38.62 21.25 15.19
CA GLU A 660 -39.79 21.26 14.32
C GLU A 660 -39.57 20.38 13.08
N SER A 661 -40.33 19.28 12.96
CA SER A 661 -40.36 18.41 11.77
C SER A 661 -41.79 18.30 11.26
N ALA A 662 -42.00 18.54 9.96
CA ALA A 662 -43.29 18.36 9.29
C ALA A 662 -43.78 16.89 9.31
N TYR A 663 -42.88 15.93 9.55
CA TYR A 663 -43.20 14.50 9.63
C TYR A 663 -42.57 13.89 10.91
N PRO A 664 -43.19 14.09 12.09
CA PRO A 664 -42.60 13.72 13.38
C PRO A 664 -42.48 12.20 13.58
N ASP A 665 -43.36 11.41 12.96
CA ASP A 665 -43.38 9.95 13.03
C ASP A 665 -42.36 9.26 12.11
N TYR A 666 -41.65 10.04 11.28
CA TYR A 666 -40.75 9.55 10.26
C TYR A 666 -39.31 10.02 10.46
N ASP A 667 -38.39 9.14 10.08
CA ASP A 667 -36.97 9.43 9.99
C ASP A 667 -36.68 10.15 8.66
N VAL A 668 -36.87 11.46 8.68
CA VAL A 668 -36.54 12.36 7.57
C VAL A 668 -35.26 13.10 7.94
N PRO A 669 -34.16 12.86 7.21
CA PRO A 669 -32.90 13.54 7.51
C PRO A 669 -32.96 15.05 7.24
N ALA A 670 -32.15 15.83 7.97
CA ALA A 670 -32.21 17.30 7.93
C ALA A 670 -31.88 17.93 6.56
N ASP A 671 -31.02 17.28 5.78
CA ASP A 671 -30.61 17.68 4.43
C ASP A 671 -31.44 17.02 3.32
N ALA A 672 -32.53 16.33 3.68
CA ALA A 672 -33.39 15.66 2.73
C ALA A 672 -34.49 16.58 2.18
N GLU A 673 -34.79 16.43 0.89
CA GLU A 673 -35.88 17.12 0.22
C GLU A 673 -37.04 16.15 -0.06
N ILE A 674 -38.24 16.50 0.41
CA ILE A 674 -39.44 15.70 0.15
C ILE A 674 -39.91 15.94 -1.28
N VAL A 675 -39.89 14.89 -2.11
CA VAL A 675 -40.25 14.96 -3.54
C VAL A 675 -41.68 14.52 -3.81
N ARG A 676 -42.25 13.66 -2.96
CA ARG A 676 -43.67 13.29 -2.98
C ARG A 676 -44.11 12.69 -1.65
N VAL A 677 -45.41 12.52 -1.48
CA VAL A 677 -46.01 11.83 -0.33
C VAL A 677 -46.81 10.65 -0.86
N ASP A 678 -46.45 9.44 -0.42
CA ASP A 678 -47.16 8.22 -0.79
C ASP A 678 -48.29 7.97 0.22
N HIS A 679 -49.54 7.94 -0.25
CA HIS A 679 -50.70 7.60 0.56
C HIS A 679 -50.85 6.07 0.67
N LYS A 680 -50.58 5.51 1.85
CA LYS A 680 -50.67 4.06 2.09
C LYS A 680 -51.84 3.72 3.02
N ARG A 681 -52.67 2.79 2.57
CA ARG A 681 -53.76 2.24 3.38
C ARG A 681 -53.24 1.07 4.20
N THR A 682 -53.19 1.23 5.52
CA THR A 682 -52.77 0.20 6.47
C THR A 682 -53.98 -0.36 7.23
N ARG A 683 -53.79 -1.45 7.98
CA ARG A 683 -54.83 -1.98 8.88
C ARG A 683 -55.25 -1.00 10.00
N ALA A 684 -54.45 0.04 10.26
CA ALA A 684 -54.69 1.05 11.29
C ALA A 684 -55.27 2.37 10.73
N GLY A 685 -55.47 2.49 9.41
CA GLY A 685 -55.94 3.71 8.74
C GLY A 685 -55.11 4.09 7.52
N GLU A 686 -55.44 5.24 6.92
CA GLU A 686 -54.60 5.87 5.89
C GLU A 686 -53.41 6.59 6.55
N THR A 687 -52.24 6.51 5.91
CA THR A 687 -51.01 7.11 6.43
C THR A 687 -50.22 7.70 5.27
N ASP A 688 -49.73 8.92 5.50
CA ASP A 688 -48.91 9.67 4.58
C ASP A 688 -47.44 9.35 4.83
N VAL A 689 -46.77 8.77 3.83
CA VAL A 689 -45.35 8.42 3.91
C VAL A 689 -44.56 9.41 3.06
N PRO A 690 -43.74 10.28 3.65
CA PRO A 690 -42.91 11.19 2.86
C PRO A 690 -41.85 10.39 2.09
N VAL A 691 -41.69 10.70 0.81
CA VAL A 691 -40.63 10.17 -0.05
C VAL A 691 -39.65 11.29 -0.28
N TYR A 692 -38.39 11.04 0.04
CA TYR A 692 -37.34 12.05 -0.04
C TYR A 692 -36.20 11.65 -0.98
N ILE A 693 -35.46 12.65 -1.42
CA ILE A 693 -34.11 12.51 -1.98
C ILE A 693 -33.14 13.30 -1.10
N ARG A 694 -31.88 12.92 -1.10
CA ARG A 694 -30.81 13.66 -0.42
C ARG A 694 -29.47 13.40 -1.10
N PRO A 695 -28.42 14.20 -0.82
CA PRO A 695 -27.06 13.87 -1.20
C PRO A 695 -26.68 12.48 -0.67
N GLY A 696 -26.14 11.63 -1.55
CA GLY A 696 -25.70 10.29 -1.18
C GLY A 696 -24.61 10.32 -0.10
N GLU A 697 -24.48 9.22 0.64
CA GLU A 697 -23.48 9.12 1.72
C GLU A 697 -22.05 9.38 1.20
N ASN A 698 -21.70 8.81 0.05
CA ASN A 698 -20.40 9.06 -0.60
C ASN A 698 -20.22 10.52 -1.02
N THR A 699 -21.29 11.19 -1.46
CA THR A 699 -21.24 12.60 -1.87
C THR A 699 -20.95 13.51 -0.68
N ARG A 700 -21.44 13.16 0.51
CA ARG A 700 -21.14 13.93 1.72
C ARG A 700 -19.73 13.77 2.20
N LYS A 701 -19.26 12.52 2.27
CA LYS A 701 -17.86 12.25 2.58
C LYS A 701 -16.93 12.94 1.58
N MET A 702 -17.30 12.95 0.30
CA MET A 702 -16.57 13.72 -0.72
C MET A 702 -16.50 15.22 -0.39
N PHE A 703 -17.58 15.85 0.09
CA PHE A 703 -17.55 17.25 0.54
C PHE A 703 -16.67 17.44 1.78
N ASP A 704 -16.74 16.55 2.77
CA ASP A 704 -15.88 16.59 3.96
C ASP A 704 -14.40 16.53 3.56
N GLU A 705 -14.04 15.66 2.60
CA GLU A 705 -12.66 15.57 2.08
C GLU A 705 -12.25 16.78 1.23
N ILE A 706 -13.16 17.37 0.44
CA ILE A 706 -12.91 18.63 -0.28
C ILE A 706 -12.57 19.76 0.70
N ASP A 707 -13.25 19.81 1.84
CA ASP A 707 -12.99 20.83 2.86
C ASP A 707 -11.66 20.61 3.58
N LYS A 708 -11.26 19.36 3.84
CA LYS A 708 -9.91 19.04 4.33
C LYS A 708 -8.83 19.45 3.33
N ALA A 709 -9.04 19.20 2.03
CA ALA A 709 -8.09 19.51 0.97
C ALA A 709 -7.76 21.01 0.86
N ARG A 710 -8.59 21.92 1.38
CA ARG A 710 -8.30 23.35 1.47
C ARG A 710 -7.03 23.66 2.27
N HIS A 711 -6.67 22.78 3.20
CA HIS A 711 -5.54 22.93 4.11
C HIS A 711 -4.35 22.03 3.74
N ALA A 712 -4.30 21.51 2.50
CA ALA A 712 -3.23 20.64 2.06
C ALA A 712 -1.88 21.35 1.93
N ASP A 713 -0.79 20.61 2.18
CA ASP A 713 0.58 21.10 2.01
C ASP A 713 0.82 21.72 0.63
N LEU A 714 1.70 22.73 0.57
CA LEU A 714 2.05 23.41 -0.68
C LEU A 714 2.51 22.45 -1.80
N TRP A 715 3.27 21.41 -1.47
CA TRP A 715 3.71 20.43 -2.47
C TRP A 715 2.54 19.64 -3.08
N ARG A 716 1.48 19.36 -2.31
CA ARG A 716 0.26 18.72 -2.81
C ARG A 716 -0.50 19.64 -3.75
N VAL A 717 -0.58 20.94 -3.42
CA VAL A 717 -1.14 21.98 -4.29
C VAL A 717 -0.41 22.00 -5.63
N LEU A 718 0.93 22.00 -5.64
CA LEU A 718 1.73 21.98 -6.88
C LEU A 718 1.47 20.74 -7.75
N VAL A 719 1.32 19.56 -7.14
CA VAL A 719 0.96 18.34 -7.88
C VAL A 719 -0.46 18.44 -8.44
N ALA A 720 -1.40 19.02 -7.67
CA ALA A 720 -2.79 19.20 -8.07
C ALA A 720 -2.95 20.13 -9.29
N LEU A 721 -2.08 21.14 -9.45
CA LEU A 721 -2.04 22.01 -10.63
C LEU A 721 -1.71 21.28 -11.95
N SER A 722 -1.34 19.99 -11.87
CA SER A 722 -1.07 19.14 -13.04
C SER A 722 0.00 19.71 -13.98
N ILE A 723 1.00 20.41 -13.42
CA ILE A 723 2.13 20.97 -14.16
C ILE A 723 2.92 19.84 -14.82
N ARG A 724 3.25 20.00 -16.11
CA ARG A 724 3.91 18.96 -16.89
C ARG A 724 5.29 18.61 -16.31
N ARG A 725 5.57 17.31 -16.16
CA ARG A 725 6.80 16.73 -15.57
C ARG A 725 6.98 16.99 -14.08
N LEU A 726 6.05 17.69 -13.42
CA LEU A 726 6.12 17.93 -11.99
C LEU A 726 5.41 16.78 -11.24
N GLY A 727 6.21 15.90 -10.63
CA GLY A 727 5.72 14.84 -9.75
C GLY A 727 5.94 15.16 -8.26
N PRO A 728 5.40 14.34 -7.33
CA PRO A 728 5.49 14.58 -5.90
C PRO A 728 6.90 14.83 -5.35
N PRO A 729 7.95 14.06 -5.72
CA PRO A 729 9.29 14.29 -5.18
C PRO A 729 9.84 15.68 -5.54
N THR A 730 9.68 16.09 -6.80
CA THR A 730 10.13 17.40 -7.27
C THR A 730 9.26 18.55 -6.75
N ALA A 731 7.95 18.34 -6.62
CA ALA A 731 7.05 19.31 -6.02
C ALA A 731 7.41 19.60 -4.56
N ARG A 732 7.82 18.58 -3.79
CA ARG A 732 8.31 18.74 -2.41
C ARG A 732 9.57 19.60 -2.35
N LEU A 733 10.54 19.32 -3.21
CA LEU A 733 11.79 20.10 -3.29
C LEU A 733 11.54 21.57 -3.63
N ILE A 734 10.64 21.85 -4.58
CA ILE A 734 10.28 23.22 -4.95
C ILE A 734 9.53 23.91 -3.81
N ALA A 735 8.56 23.22 -3.20
CA ALA A 735 7.77 23.76 -2.09
C ALA A 735 8.63 24.05 -0.85
N SER A 736 9.55 23.15 -0.49
CA SER A 736 10.44 23.35 0.65
C SER A 736 11.47 24.45 0.41
N SER A 737 11.96 24.59 -0.83
CA SER A 737 12.96 25.60 -1.17
C SER A 737 12.39 27.01 -1.28
N LEU A 738 11.15 27.17 -1.76
CA LEU A 738 10.56 28.48 -2.04
C LEU A 738 9.44 28.89 -1.06
N GLY A 739 8.90 27.95 -0.29
CA GLY A 739 8.06 28.19 0.90
C GLY A 739 6.66 28.74 0.65
N SER A 740 6.36 29.31 -0.52
CA SER A 740 5.05 29.85 -0.86
C SER A 740 4.73 29.74 -2.34
N LEU A 741 3.43 29.72 -2.68
CA LEU A 741 2.99 29.67 -4.06
C LEU A 741 3.36 30.94 -4.85
N ASP A 742 3.39 32.10 -4.19
CA ASP A 742 3.79 33.37 -4.81
C ASP A 742 5.28 33.37 -5.17
N ALA A 743 6.16 32.91 -4.26
CA ALA A 743 7.59 32.77 -4.56
C ALA A 743 7.85 31.79 -5.72
N ILE A 744 7.10 30.69 -5.79
CA ILE A 744 7.19 29.73 -6.89
C ILE A 744 6.70 30.34 -8.21
N ALA A 745 5.65 31.15 -8.16
CA ALA A 745 5.11 31.82 -9.35
C ALA A 745 6.08 32.86 -9.93
N GLU A 746 6.88 33.50 -9.08
CA GLU A 746 7.87 34.52 -9.47
C GLU A 746 9.25 33.96 -9.83
N ALA A 747 9.55 32.72 -9.45
CA ALA A 747 10.85 32.09 -9.68
C ALA A 747 11.21 32.02 -11.18
N SER A 748 12.50 32.25 -11.45
CA SER A 748 13.12 32.09 -12.77
C SER A 748 13.52 30.63 -13.04
N VAL A 749 13.81 30.32 -14.31
CA VAL A 749 14.30 28.99 -14.71
C VAL A 749 15.64 28.67 -14.03
N ASP A 750 16.50 29.68 -13.89
CA ASP A 750 17.81 29.53 -13.25
C ASP A 750 17.66 29.21 -11.77
N GLU A 751 16.84 29.96 -11.02
CA GLU A 751 16.57 29.71 -9.60
C GLU A 751 15.98 28.32 -9.36
N LEU A 752 15.04 27.88 -10.17
CA LEU A 752 14.48 26.53 -10.06
C LEU A 752 15.52 25.45 -10.38
N THR A 753 16.42 25.69 -11.33
CA THR A 753 17.48 24.73 -11.70
C THR A 753 18.58 24.64 -10.65
N GLU A 754 18.71 25.63 -9.75
CA GLU A 754 19.63 25.57 -8.61
C GLU A 754 19.18 24.59 -7.50
N ILE A 755 17.92 24.14 -7.55
CA ILE A 755 17.34 23.15 -6.65
C ILE A 755 17.78 21.75 -7.11
N ASP A 756 18.54 21.04 -6.28
CA ASP A 756 19.05 19.69 -6.60
C ASP A 756 17.88 18.72 -6.81
N GLY A 757 17.78 18.14 -8.01
CA GLY A 757 16.65 17.30 -8.43
C GLY A 757 15.64 17.99 -9.35
N VAL A 758 15.80 19.28 -9.65
CA VAL A 758 15.01 20.01 -10.66
C VAL A 758 15.87 20.24 -11.91
N GLY A 759 15.54 19.54 -13.00
CA GLY A 759 16.19 19.74 -14.29
C GLY A 759 15.60 20.93 -15.08
N PRO A 760 16.31 21.43 -16.11
CA PRO A 760 15.88 22.59 -16.90
C PRO A 760 14.51 22.39 -17.56
N GLU A 761 14.20 21.18 -18.03
CA GLU A 761 12.88 20.88 -18.61
C GLU A 761 11.72 21.00 -17.62
N ILE A 762 11.97 20.75 -16.33
CA ILE A 762 10.95 20.88 -15.27
C ILE A 762 10.83 22.35 -14.89
N ALA A 763 11.97 23.04 -14.72
CA ALA A 763 12.00 24.47 -14.45
C ALA A 763 11.25 25.26 -15.53
N GLU A 764 11.53 25.02 -16.81
CA GLU A 764 10.80 25.62 -17.94
C GLU A 764 9.30 25.30 -17.92
N SER A 765 8.92 24.07 -17.58
CA SER A 765 7.50 23.70 -17.45
C SER A 765 6.79 24.49 -16.35
N VAL A 766 7.44 24.67 -15.19
CA VAL A 766 6.89 25.38 -14.04
C VAL A 766 6.77 26.87 -14.36
N VAL A 767 7.86 27.51 -14.80
CA VAL A 767 7.88 28.93 -15.17
C VAL A 767 6.88 29.22 -16.28
N GLY A 768 6.85 28.39 -17.33
CA GLY A 768 5.93 28.54 -18.45
C GLY A 768 4.45 28.42 -18.02
N TRP A 769 4.15 27.55 -17.06
CA TRP A 769 2.79 27.39 -16.54
C TRP A 769 2.35 28.64 -15.77
N PHE A 770 3.18 29.17 -14.86
CA PHE A 770 2.85 30.38 -14.10
C PHE A 770 2.89 31.65 -14.96
N ALA A 771 3.75 31.70 -15.97
CA ALA A 771 3.73 32.78 -16.96
C ALA A 771 2.41 32.82 -17.72
N ALA A 772 1.93 31.67 -18.21
CA ALA A 772 0.62 31.60 -18.86
C ALA A 772 -0.52 31.95 -17.89
N ALA A 773 -0.43 31.54 -16.62
CA ALA A 773 -1.43 31.87 -15.60
C ALA A 773 -1.55 33.39 -15.30
N ARG A 774 -0.52 34.20 -15.63
CA ARG A 774 -0.56 35.65 -15.51
C ARG A 774 -1.26 36.34 -16.69
N GLU A 775 -1.41 35.66 -17.82
CA GLU A 775 -2.08 36.22 -18.98
C GLU A 775 -3.57 36.48 -18.65
N PRO A 776 -4.11 37.68 -18.97
CA PRO A 776 -5.51 37.99 -18.71
C PRO A 776 -6.45 37.00 -19.41
N GLY A 777 -7.34 36.37 -18.64
CA GLY A 777 -8.31 35.40 -19.15
C GLY A 777 -7.78 33.97 -19.32
N ASP A 778 -6.56 33.65 -18.88
CA ASP A 778 -6.08 32.26 -18.86
C ASP A 778 -6.72 31.47 -17.71
N TRP A 779 -7.25 30.28 -18.02
CA TRP A 779 -7.93 29.39 -17.08
C TRP A 779 -7.05 28.97 -15.88
N ARG A 780 -5.72 28.94 -16.04
CA ARG A 780 -4.80 28.62 -14.92
C ARG A 780 -4.84 29.73 -13.88
N GLY A 781 -4.85 30.98 -14.33
CA GLY A 781 -4.96 32.16 -13.47
C GLY A 781 -6.32 32.21 -12.76
N GLU A 782 -7.41 31.85 -13.45
CA GLU A 782 -8.73 31.71 -12.83
C GLU A 782 -8.76 30.63 -11.75
N THR A 783 -8.14 29.47 -12.04
CA THR A 783 -8.00 28.37 -11.08
C THR A 783 -7.26 28.82 -9.83
N LEU A 784 -6.10 29.47 -9.96
CA LEU A 784 -5.34 30.00 -8.82
C LEU A 784 -6.15 31.00 -8.00
N ARG A 785 -6.88 31.92 -8.64
CA ARG A 785 -7.71 32.92 -7.95
C ARG A 785 -8.84 32.25 -7.16
N ALA A 786 -9.55 31.31 -7.77
CA ALA A 786 -10.64 30.59 -7.11
C ALA A 786 -10.14 29.76 -5.93
N TRP A 787 -9.03 29.04 -6.12
CA TRP A 787 -8.40 28.24 -5.07
C TRP A 787 -7.92 29.09 -3.90
N ARG A 788 -7.28 30.23 -4.18
CA ARG A 788 -6.87 31.20 -3.15
C ARG A 788 -8.06 31.76 -2.39
N ALA A 789 -9.15 32.11 -3.08
CA ALA A 789 -10.39 32.58 -2.44
C ALA A 789 -11.04 31.50 -1.56
N ALA A 790 -10.82 30.22 -1.90
CA ALA A 790 -11.25 29.05 -1.15
C ALA A 790 -10.30 28.64 0.00
N GLY A 791 -9.19 29.35 0.20
CA GLY A 791 -8.19 29.07 1.25
C GLY A 791 -7.05 28.14 0.84
N VAL A 792 -7.07 27.61 -0.38
CA VAL A 792 -6.08 26.63 -0.88
C VAL A 792 -4.76 27.32 -1.19
N GLY A 793 -3.66 26.78 -0.67
CA GLY A 793 -2.30 27.28 -0.94
C GLY A 793 -2.00 28.65 -0.32
N VAL A 794 -2.79 29.09 0.66
CA VAL A 794 -2.61 30.36 1.40
C VAL A 794 -1.66 30.21 2.58
N ALA A 795 -1.55 29.00 3.14
CA ALA A 795 -0.57 28.72 4.19
C ALA A 795 0.86 28.74 3.60
N ALA A 796 1.76 29.50 4.25
CA ALA A 796 3.19 29.30 4.06
C ALA A 796 3.52 27.85 4.47
N ALA A 797 4.45 27.21 3.77
CA ALA A 797 4.96 25.92 4.23
C ALA A 797 5.37 26.06 5.70
N GLU A 798 4.87 25.19 6.58
CA GLU A 798 5.32 25.16 7.97
C GLU A 798 6.84 25.04 7.94
N THR A 799 7.51 26.13 8.31
CA THR A 799 8.96 26.13 8.46
C THR A 799 9.22 25.26 9.67
N SER A 800 10.06 24.25 9.51
CA SER A 800 10.42 23.33 10.58
C SER A 800 10.65 24.10 11.89
N THR A 801 9.99 23.66 12.97
CA THR A 801 10.19 24.24 14.31
C THR A 801 11.57 23.90 14.88
N LEU A 802 12.38 23.13 14.15
CA LEU A 802 13.73 22.78 14.55
C LEU A 802 14.66 24.00 14.41
N PRO A 803 15.66 24.12 15.31
CA PRO A 803 16.72 25.12 15.19
C PRO A 803 17.37 25.08 13.79
N GLN A 804 17.48 26.22 13.12
CA GLN A 804 18.03 26.35 11.77
C GLN A 804 19.58 26.36 11.79
N THR A 805 20.15 25.32 12.37
CA THR A 805 21.60 25.16 12.64
C THR A 805 22.45 25.12 11.37
N LEU A 806 21.85 24.78 10.23
CA LEU A 806 22.54 24.65 8.94
C LEU A 806 22.21 25.75 7.95
N ALA A 807 21.57 26.84 8.39
CA ALA A 807 21.22 27.96 7.53
C ALA A 807 22.43 28.45 6.71
N GLY A 808 22.32 28.39 5.38
CA GLY A 808 23.37 28.83 4.46
C GLY A 808 24.52 27.84 4.23
N LYS A 809 24.49 26.64 4.83
CA LYS A 809 25.50 25.60 4.65
C LYS A 809 25.06 24.58 3.60
N THR A 810 26.00 24.10 2.79
CA THR A 810 25.82 23.03 1.81
C THR A 810 26.50 21.75 2.29
N VAL A 811 25.72 20.69 2.50
CA VAL A 811 26.20 19.40 3.01
C VAL A 811 25.98 18.31 1.97
N VAL A 812 27.01 17.51 1.68
CA VAL A 812 26.92 16.35 0.78
C VAL A 812 27.07 15.08 1.59
N VAL A 813 26.09 14.18 1.51
CA VAL A 813 26.18 12.87 2.18
C VAL A 813 26.60 11.80 1.16
N THR A 814 27.66 11.06 1.48
CA THR A 814 28.20 9.97 0.67
C THR A 814 28.54 8.76 1.53
N GLY A 815 28.26 7.56 1.03
CA GLY A 815 28.30 6.33 1.84
C GLY A 815 27.01 6.12 2.63
N SER A 816 26.95 5.04 3.39
CA SER A 816 25.83 4.63 4.23
C SER A 816 26.06 5.09 5.67
N LEU A 817 25.06 5.75 6.25
CA LEU A 817 25.02 6.14 7.67
C LEU A 817 24.12 5.15 8.42
N GLU A 818 24.46 4.80 9.66
CA GLU A 818 23.77 3.86 10.55
C GLU A 818 22.38 4.38 10.99
N GLY A 819 22.32 5.66 11.34
CA GLY A 819 21.14 6.38 11.83
C GLY A 819 20.26 6.96 10.71
N TYR A 820 20.85 7.34 9.57
CA TYR A 820 20.15 8.00 8.47
C TYR A 820 20.11 7.19 7.17
N SER A 821 18.93 7.03 6.59
CA SER A 821 18.79 6.75 5.15
C SER A 821 19.26 7.97 4.33
N ARG A 822 19.65 7.76 3.08
CA ARG A 822 20.10 8.85 2.20
C ARG A 822 19.06 9.97 2.06
N ASP A 823 17.78 9.62 2.02
CA ASP A 823 16.70 10.59 1.92
C ASP A 823 16.43 11.25 3.28
N SER A 824 16.48 10.51 4.39
CA SER A 824 16.34 11.10 5.74
C SER A 824 17.52 12.00 6.14
N ALA A 825 18.73 11.72 5.65
CA ALA A 825 19.89 12.59 5.86
C ALA A 825 19.70 13.92 5.11
N LYS A 826 19.19 13.85 3.87
CA LYS A 826 18.82 15.04 3.10
C LYS A 826 17.71 15.83 3.79
N GLU A 827 16.69 15.12 4.27
CA GLU A 827 15.56 15.72 4.98
C GLU A 827 16.03 16.39 6.28
N ALA A 828 16.85 15.73 7.09
CA ALA A 828 17.42 16.30 8.31
C ALA A 828 18.27 17.56 8.06
N ILE A 829 19.00 17.60 6.94
CA ILE A 829 19.74 18.79 6.49
C ILE A 829 18.76 19.92 6.10
N ILE A 830 17.73 19.59 5.31
CA ILE A 830 16.74 20.55 4.80
C ILE A 830 15.90 21.13 5.95
N GLU A 831 15.46 20.30 6.89
CA GLU A 831 14.66 20.70 8.05
C GLU A 831 15.38 21.70 8.98
N ARG A 832 16.72 21.75 8.93
CA ARG A 832 17.57 22.65 9.72
C ARG A 832 18.15 23.81 8.89
N GLY A 833 17.60 24.04 7.70
CA GLY A 833 17.93 25.19 6.85
C GLY A 833 19.17 25.01 5.95
N GLY A 834 19.72 23.80 5.88
CA GLY A 834 20.88 23.46 5.06
C GLY A 834 20.51 23.00 3.65
N LYS A 835 21.47 23.10 2.73
CA LYS A 835 21.36 22.60 1.35
C LYS A 835 21.98 21.19 1.26
N ALA A 836 21.15 20.17 1.07
CA ALA A 836 21.64 18.82 0.82
C ALA A 836 21.98 18.61 -0.67
N ALA A 837 23.27 18.57 -1.02
CA ALA A 837 23.71 18.49 -2.42
C ALA A 837 24.07 17.06 -2.85
N GLY A 838 23.70 16.70 -4.09
CA GLY A 838 24.01 15.41 -4.69
C GLY A 838 25.43 15.23 -5.20
N SER A 839 26.25 16.30 -5.27
CA SER A 839 27.62 16.28 -5.77
C SER A 839 28.54 17.24 -5.01
N VAL A 840 29.83 16.90 -4.95
CA VAL A 840 30.85 17.71 -4.25
C VAL A 840 31.39 18.79 -5.20
N SER A 841 31.36 20.04 -4.73
CA SER A 841 31.83 21.22 -5.47
C SER A 841 32.56 22.18 -4.54
N LYS A 842 33.20 23.23 -5.09
CA LYS A 842 33.85 24.29 -4.27
C LYS A 842 32.88 25.07 -3.36
N LYS A 843 31.57 24.93 -3.55
CA LYS A 843 30.52 25.54 -2.70
C LYS A 843 30.03 24.59 -1.59
N THR A 844 30.55 23.37 -1.51
CA THR A 844 30.18 22.41 -0.46
C THR A 844 30.94 22.76 0.82
N ASP A 845 30.23 22.94 1.92
CA ASP A 845 30.81 23.25 3.23
C ASP A 845 31.27 21.98 3.95
N TYR A 846 30.46 20.92 3.92
CA TYR A 846 30.78 19.65 4.59
C TYR A 846 30.43 18.44 3.72
N VAL A 847 31.24 17.39 3.81
CA VAL A 847 30.96 16.09 3.20
C VAL A 847 30.85 15.04 4.29
N VAL A 848 29.66 14.49 4.48
CA VAL A 848 29.43 13.42 5.45
C VAL A 848 29.77 12.10 4.78
N VAL A 849 30.70 11.36 5.37
CA VAL A 849 31.32 10.14 4.84
C VAL A 849 30.90 8.98 5.72
N GLY A 850 29.95 8.18 5.23
CA GLY A 850 29.55 6.90 5.81
C GLY A 850 30.29 5.70 5.22
N ALA A 851 29.93 4.49 5.64
CA ALA A 851 30.50 3.25 5.11
C ALA A 851 30.32 3.14 3.58
N ASN A 852 31.31 2.61 2.86
CA ASN A 852 31.32 2.50 1.39
C ASN A 852 31.22 3.84 0.64
N ALA A 853 31.84 4.90 1.18
CA ALA A 853 31.92 6.18 0.48
C ALA A 853 32.69 6.06 -0.85
N GLY A 854 32.02 6.35 -1.96
CA GLY A 854 32.58 6.25 -3.31
C GLY A 854 33.37 7.49 -3.76
N SER A 855 33.32 7.77 -5.06
CA SER A 855 34.09 8.84 -5.76
C SER A 855 33.89 10.27 -5.24
N LYS A 856 32.92 10.51 -4.34
CA LYS A 856 32.66 11.82 -3.73
C LYS A 856 33.59 12.14 -2.56
N ALA A 857 33.98 11.14 -1.77
CA ALA A 857 34.97 11.34 -0.71
C ALA A 857 36.32 11.74 -1.31
N ALA A 858 36.77 11.02 -2.34
CA ALA A 858 37.97 11.37 -3.09
C ALA A 858 37.92 12.78 -3.69
N LYS A 859 36.75 13.22 -4.17
CA LYS A 859 36.56 14.58 -4.71
C LYS A 859 36.51 15.66 -3.64
N ALA A 860 36.05 15.33 -2.43
CA ALA A 860 36.08 16.24 -1.28
C ALA A 860 37.51 16.47 -0.80
N GLU A 861 38.31 15.39 -0.77
CA GLU A 861 39.73 15.43 -0.44
C GLU A 861 40.52 16.28 -1.45
N GLU A 862 40.29 16.10 -2.76
CA GLU A 862 40.90 16.92 -3.82
C GLU A 862 40.57 18.42 -3.68
N LEU A 863 39.35 18.74 -3.25
CA LEU A 863 38.86 20.10 -3.11
C LEU A 863 39.12 20.72 -1.72
N GLY A 864 39.71 19.97 -0.79
CA GLY A 864 40.02 20.41 0.57
C GLY A 864 38.78 20.69 1.43
N ILE A 865 37.69 19.96 1.20
CA ILE A 865 36.40 20.18 1.88
C ILE A 865 36.33 19.30 3.14
N PRO A 866 35.94 19.87 4.31
CA PRO A 866 35.81 19.13 5.55
C PRO A 866 34.95 17.86 5.41
N MET A 867 35.51 16.73 5.81
CA MET A 867 34.82 15.43 5.81
C MET A 867 34.44 15.05 7.24
N LEU A 868 33.17 14.72 7.45
CA LEU A 868 32.61 14.34 8.75
C LEU A 868 32.20 12.88 8.74
N ASP A 869 32.40 12.19 9.85
CA ASP A 869 31.71 10.93 10.09
C ASP A 869 30.27 11.18 10.56
N GLU A 870 29.54 10.11 10.87
CA GLU A 870 28.15 10.23 11.29
C GLU A 870 27.97 10.92 12.63
N ALA A 871 28.91 10.75 13.57
CA ALA A 871 28.88 11.43 14.85
C ALA A 871 29.06 12.95 14.64
N GLY A 872 29.99 13.35 13.78
CA GLY A 872 30.18 14.72 13.34
C GLY A 872 28.96 15.28 12.61
N PHE A 873 28.24 14.45 11.83
CA PHE A 873 27.00 14.86 11.18
C PHE A 873 25.86 15.12 12.17
N ASN A 874 25.68 14.26 13.17
CA ASN A 874 24.70 14.49 14.24
C ASN A 874 24.98 15.78 15.01
N ARG A 875 26.24 16.02 15.38
CA ARG A 875 26.65 17.26 16.04
C ARG A 875 26.41 18.47 15.15
N LEU A 876 26.76 18.39 13.88
CA LEU A 876 26.51 19.44 12.90
C LEU A 876 25.01 19.77 12.83
N LEU A 877 24.13 18.76 12.79
CA LEU A 877 22.68 18.94 12.82
C LEU A 877 22.18 19.56 14.14
N GLU A 878 22.77 19.23 15.29
CA GLU A 878 22.35 19.74 16.59
C GLU A 878 22.87 21.16 16.91
N THR A 879 24.08 21.49 16.45
CA THR A 879 24.83 22.67 16.92
C THR A 879 25.19 23.65 15.80
N GLY A 880 25.26 23.20 14.55
CA GLY A 880 25.75 23.99 13.41
C GLY A 880 27.27 23.99 13.25
N GLU A 881 28.01 23.31 14.14
CA GLU A 881 29.48 23.25 14.17
C GLU A 881 29.98 21.81 13.97
N ALA A 882 31.15 21.67 13.34
CA ALA A 882 31.86 20.39 13.17
C ALA A 882 33.08 20.34 14.12
N ASP A 883 33.49 19.16 14.57
CA ASP A 883 34.61 19.02 15.53
C ASP A 883 35.90 19.73 15.03
N GLY A 884 36.36 20.74 15.79
CA GLY A 884 37.65 21.41 15.57
C GLY A 884 37.64 22.90 15.21
N GLU A 885 36.52 23.63 15.31
CA GLU A 885 36.49 25.11 15.27
C GLU A 885 36.45 25.75 16.67
#